data_AF-A0A8C4Q4U3-F1
#
_entry.id   AF-A0A8C4Q4U3-F1
#
_cell.length_a   1.000
_cell.length_b   1.000
_cell.length_c   1.000
_cell.angle_alpha   90.00
_cell.angle_beta   90.00
_cell.angle_gamma   90.00
#
_symmetry.space_group_name_H-M   'P 1'
#
loop_
_entity.id
_entity.type
_entity.pdbx_description
1 polymer ?
#
loop_
_entity_poly.entity_id
_entity_poly.type
_entity_poly.pdbx_seq_one_letter_code
_entity_poly.pdbx_strand_id
1 'polypeptide(L)'
;MMSCSFIIFFQRFGQCSLILNSNKASYLHFPCSSGKVISIKRQDLNIILDHFNIQVDNPICMLNQEMSKCFLQTKNPSEKYKFFMKATQLEQMHKDYEEIAMQRERTQDKVENHKEVLLDMNRMVQQKKEHLDQLVGLEDLKKEFYSLENQRVWAEVRDVELEYDSLKRKVTEGQMLTDRFEQKEAGYKQKQEEAEAKLKDMQARIDELLVVMDSLRPQYEGIRKKVDQLKRDDSNSQIMLKGLRCKMQVAERDNNDLIKKLEAAKNSEHQNMAAHNAEHEASKTRLEAQLRNLKEQKDTVAQQMEQFKHNVQLCSQKSTALRNELVNVQRVVQHNEQRHRELSASRTDRLSRFGHHMPRLSQLIDDAHKLGRFQRKPIGPLGSSITIRDPELALAAECCLKEIVYAFCCHSHQDEHTLESIIRGTPLPGHRPEIIVTPFLDKLHDISTRSVKHPEFPSLFESLEINNNIVANILIDMRSIETVLLIKDNRMARQVMIPRPPRNCTVAYTAMGDQVFSDRYYSGEMERARFLSSNVEEQMTELQRELVVVKGQVNEKQQEVTLNDKEKHSNTIQLTQKQAQMTQIQDRIVSLSNELRRLQDVEPEESSVYVLEEELQDMQEQIVALQGKFDNAANISESTQEEYRQMKQEEQKQLRKINVVKKEEESVRTEYQSVEYEIRKCKCVQRSVQEKKRVQLHDFSDTKKKLMEQEQKLQEVTTMAQRICPDRVKVTQSTRCLLITLEKLKARIDSTHHPTKKEKAEVLSYLSELCKMNFDAMLLKRKYSGSMAFDHKNCTLMITVHPNDRTVEARTNTNTLSGGERSFSTVCFILALWHCTESPFRCLDEYDVFMDMVTRRMSMDMMLQEAENQRHRQFMFITPLPTK
;
A
#
# COMPACT_ATOMS: atom_id res chain seq x y z
N MET A 1 31.01 -42.84 100.61
CA MET A 1 31.46 -42.65 99.22
C MET A 1 32.88 -42.13 99.28
N MET A 2 33.89 -43.00 99.12
CA MET A 2 35.29 -42.56 99.08
C MET A 2 35.57 -42.00 97.69
N SER A 3 36.05 -40.76 97.64
CA SER A 3 36.53 -40.08 96.44
C SER A 3 37.86 -40.70 96.03
N CYS A 4 37.90 -41.53 94.98
CA CYS A 4 39.16 -42.03 94.44
C CYS A 4 39.83 -40.95 93.60
N SER A 5 40.92 -40.37 94.12
CA SER A 5 41.83 -39.51 93.36
C SER A 5 42.93 -40.38 92.76
N PHE A 6 43.06 -40.43 91.44
CA PHE A 6 44.17 -41.14 90.79
C PHE A 6 45.33 -40.18 90.54
N ILE A 7 46.56 -40.63 90.80
CA ILE A 7 47.81 -39.93 90.46
C ILE A 7 48.60 -40.84 89.52
N ILE A 8 48.76 -40.44 88.25
CA ILE A 8 49.61 -41.14 87.28
C ILE A 8 50.98 -40.48 87.27
N PHE A 9 52.04 -41.22 87.63
CA PHE A 9 53.43 -40.77 87.58
C PHE A 9 54.11 -41.26 86.29
N PHE A 10 54.64 -40.33 85.49
CA PHE A 10 55.53 -40.67 84.37
C PHE A 10 56.99 -40.51 84.80
N GLN A 11 57.69 -41.63 85.00
CA GLN A 11 59.08 -41.62 85.50
C GLN A 11 60.08 -40.94 84.54
N ARG A 12 59.73 -40.74 83.26
CA ARG A 12 60.61 -40.18 82.23
C ARG A 12 60.52 -38.65 82.06
N PHE A 13 59.56 -37.97 82.70
CA PHE A 13 59.29 -36.53 82.45
C PHE A 13 59.39 -35.62 83.70
N GLY A 14 60.01 -36.09 84.78
CA GLY A 14 59.99 -35.36 86.06
C GLY A 14 58.59 -35.39 86.70
N GLN A 15 58.47 -35.05 87.98
CA GLN A 15 57.22 -35.17 88.74
C GLN A 15 56.07 -34.37 88.13
N CYS A 16 55.30 -35.00 87.24
CA CYS A 16 53.98 -34.53 86.80
C CYS A 16 52.93 -35.33 87.58
N SER A 17 52.18 -34.65 88.46
CA SER A 17 51.08 -35.23 89.20
C SER A 17 49.78 -35.03 88.43
N LEU A 18 49.20 -36.11 87.89
CA LEU A 18 47.92 -36.05 87.17
C LEU A 18 46.77 -36.42 88.12
N ILE A 19 45.99 -35.46 88.62
CA ILE A 19 44.85 -35.71 89.53
C ILE A 19 43.56 -35.88 88.70
N LEU A 20 42.95 -37.07 88.75
CA LEU A 20 41.62 -37.33 88.19
C LEU A 20 40.59 -37.45 89.32
N ASN A 21 39.52 -36.66 89.27
CA ASN A 21 38.32 -36.89 90.09
C ASN A 21 37.06 -37.01 89.22
N SER A 22 36.25 -38.01 89.55
CA SER A 22 35.03 -38.41 88.85
C SER A 22 33.79 -37.77 89.49
N ASN A 23 32.82 -37.46 88.65
CA ASN A 23 31.42 -37.16 89.00
C ASN A 23 31.17 -35.94 89.91
N LYS A 24 31.49 -34.74 89.40
CA LYS A 24 30.67 -33.50 89.41
C LYS A 24 31.55 -32.35 88.89
N ALA A 25 30.98 -31.49 88.07
CA ALA A 25 31.62 -30.32 87.45
C ALA A 25 32.63 -29.61 88.38
N SER A 26 33.94 -29.88 88.22
CA SER A 26 35.03 -29.16 88.89
C SER A 26 36.38 -29.48 88.21
N TYR A 27 36.87 -28.52 87.43
CA TYR A 27 38.24 -28.22 86.97
C TYR A 27 39.27 -29.38 86.82
N LEU A 28 39.60 -29.73 85.57
CA LEU A 28 40.81 -30.49 85.19
C LEU A 28 42.00 -29.53 85.14
N HIS A 29 43.09 -29.78 85.87
CA HIS A 29 44.30 -28.96 85.80
C HIS A 29 45.50 -29.81 85.37
N PHE A 30 46.23 -29.37 84.34
CA PHE A 30 47.50 -29.97 83.91
C PHE A 30 48.69 -29.13 84.38
N PRO A 31 49.23 -29.34 85.60
CA PRO A 31 50.39 -28.59 86.05
C PRO A 31 51.69 -29.05 85.37
N CYS A 32 52.55 -28.10 85.02
CA CYS A 32 53.96 -28.35 84.65
C CYS A 32 54.79 -28.67 85.90
N SER A 33 56.04 -29.12 85.73
CA SER A 33 57.00 -29.37 86.84
C SER A 33 57.26 -28.15 87.74
N SER A 34 56.87 -26.94 87.31
CA SER A 34 56.92 -25.69 88.08
C SER A 34 55.59 -25.30 88.76
N GLY A 35 54.57 -26.17 88.74
CA GLY A 35 53.24 -25.93 89.35
C GLY A 35 52.28 -25.04 88.54
N LYS A 36 52.65 -24.61 87.33
CA LYS A 36 51.81 -23.74 86.47
C LYS A 36 50.84 -24.57 85.63
N VAL A 37 49.55 -24.21 85.62
CA VAL A 37 48.50 -24.91 84.85
C VAL A 37 48.67 -24.63 83.35
N ILE A 38 48.82 -25.69 82.56
CA ILE A 38 49.03 -25.64 81.10
C ILE A 38 47.69 -25.64 80.34
N SER A 39 46.71 -26.44 80.76
CA SER A 39 45.38 -26.45 80.16
C SER A 39 44.31 -26.90 81.16
N ILE A 40 43.06 -26.61 80.83
CA ILE A 40 41.84 -27.05 81.53
C ILE A 40 40.81 -27.69 80.56
N LYS A 41 41.15 -27.82 79.27
CA LYS A 41 40.24 -28.30 78.23
C LYS A 41 40.18 -29.83 78.20
N ARG A 42 38.96 -30.38 78.05
CA ARG A 42 38.73 -31.83 77.88
C ARG A 42 39.35 -32.40 76.60
N GLN A 43 39.44 -31.61 75.53
CA GLN A 43 40.06 -32.05 74.26
C GLN A 43 41.55 -32.36 74.45
N ASP A 44 42.27 -31.54 75.20
CA ASP A 44 43.69 -31.76 75.48
C ASP A 44 43.89 -33.01 76.36
N LEU A 45 42.96 -33.29 77.29
CA LEU A 45 42.94 -34.55 78.04
C LEU A 45 42.83 -35.75 77.10
N ASN A 46 41.87 -35.73 76.17
CA ASN A 46 41.66 -36.83 75.24
C ASN A 46 42.90 -37.05 74.36
N ILE A 47 43.53 -35.98 73.85
CA ILE A 47 44.77 -36.08 73.07
C ILE A 47 45.90 -36.73 73.89
N ILE A 48 46.05 -36.37 75.17
CA ILE A 48 47.05 -36.97 76.06
C ILE A 48 46.72 -38.45 76.30
N LEU A 49 45.46 -38.78 76.60
CA LEU A 49 45.02 -40.16 76.81
C LEU A 49 45.24 -41.00 75.54
N ASP A 50 44.93 -40.47 74.37
CA ASP A 50 45.17 -41.13 73.07
C ASP A 50 46.67 -41.30 72.80
N HIS A 51 47.47 -40.25 72.99
CA HIS A 51 48.93 -40.27 72.74
C HIS A 51 49.65 -41.31 73.61
N PHE A 52 49.25 -41.45 74.88
CA PHE A 52 49.81 -42.46 75.78
C PHE A 52 49.05 -43.79 75.77
N ASN A 53 48.03 -43.92 74.92
CA ASN A 53 47.15 -45.09 74.83
C ASN A 53 46.58 -45.52 76.20
N ILE A 54 46.15 -44.54 77.01
CA ILE A 54 45.60 -44.76 78.35
C ILE A 54 44.09 -44.94 78.27
N GLN A 55 43.64 -46.16 78.55
CA GLN A 55 42.25 -46.57 78.38
C GLN A 55 41.50 -46.51 79.72
N VAL A 56 41.04 -45.32 80.10
CA VAL A 56 40.39 -45.09 81.41
C VAL A 56 39.04 -45.82 81.52
N ASP A 57 38.34 -46.00 80.39
CA ASP A 57 37.04 -46.68 80.31
C ASP A 57 37.15 -48.20 80.12
N ASN A 58 38.36 -48.74 79.93
CA ASN A 58 38.57 -50.19 79.84
C ASN A 58 38.52 -50.79 81.25
N PRO A 59 37.52 -51.65 81.56
CA PRO A 59 37.32 -52.15 82.91
C PRO A 59 38.43 -53.10 83.38
N ILE A 60 39.32 -53.60 82.51
CA ILE A 60 40.52 -54.35 82.89
C ILE A 60 41.70 -53.41 83.20
N CYS A 61 41.81 -52.27 82.51
CA CYS A 61 42.86 -51.28 82.78
C CYS A 61 42.59 -50.50 84.07
N MET A 62 41.30 -50.20 84.34
CA MET A 62 40.85 -49.50 85.54
C MET A 62 39.69 -50.27 86.19
N LEU A 63 40.03 -51.21 87.07
CA LEU A 63 39.05 -52.03 87.77
C LEU A 63 38.51 -51.29 89.01
N ASN A 64 37.41 -50.56 88.86
CA ASN A 64 36.76 -49.90 89.99
C ASN A 64 36.03 -50.93 90.90
N GLN A 65 35.77 -50.56 92.15
CA GLN A 65 35.20 -51.48 93.15
C GLN A 65 33.81 -52.02 92.77
N GLU A 66 32.98 -51.23 92.08
CA GLU A 66 31.66 -51.66 91.58
C GLU A 66 31.79 -52.64 90.42
N MET A 67 32.66 -52.36 89.44
CA MET A 67 32.93 -53.20 88.28
C MET A 67 33.61 -54.52 88.68
N SER A 68 34.47 -54.51 89.70
CA SER A 68 35.05 -55.72 90.30
C SER A 68 34.00 -56.60 90.98
N LYS A 69 33.08 -56.00 91.75
CA LYS A 69 31.95 -56.72 92.36
C LYS A 69 31.03 -57.31 91.30
N CYS A 70 30.66 -56.52 90.29
CA CYS A 70 29.88 -57.02 89.15
C CYS A 70 30.62 -58.16 88.44
N PHE A 71 31.91 -58.04 88.14
CA PHE A 71 32.65 -59.09 87.44
C PHE A 71 32.73 -60.41 88.23
N LEU A 72 33.06 -60.36 89.53
CA LEU A 72 33.24 -61.55 90.36
C LEU A 72 31.90 -62.20 90.77
N GLN A 73 30.81 -61.44 90.83
CA GLN A 73 29.50 -61.94 91.29
C GLN A 73 28.52 -62.25 90.14
N THR A 74 28.80 -61.84 88.90
CA THR A 74 27.88 -62.05 87.78
C THR A 74 27.86 -63.52 87.33
N LYS A 75 26.70 -64.18 87.50
CA LYS A 75 26.44 -65.54 87.01
C LYS A 75 25.94 -65.59 85.55
N ASN A 76 25.63 -64.44 84.94
CA ASN A 76 25.09 -64.35 83.57
C ASN A 76 26.21 -64.41 82.50
N PRO A 77 26.25 -65.43 81.61
CA PRO A 77 27.24 -65.52 80.54
C PRO A 77 27.23 -64.36 79.54
N SER A 78 26.07 -63.74 79.27
CA SER A 78 25.97 -62.64 78.30
C SER A 78 26.65 -61.36 78.79
N GLU A 79 26.57 -61.08 80.09
CA GLU A 79 27.24 -59.92 80.70
C GLU A 79 28.77 -60.14 80.77
N LYS A 80 29.23 -61.38 80.94
CA LYS A 80 30.65 -61.73 80.82
C LYS A 80 31.17 -61.50 79.40
N TYR A 81 30.38 -61.85 78.39
CA TYR A 81 30.72 -61.60 76.99
C TYR A 81 30.77 -60.09 76.67
N LYS A 82 29.78 -59.31 77.10
CA LYS A 82 29.81 -57.83 76.96
C LYS A 82 31.02 -57.23 77.67
N PHE A 83 31.34 -57.69 78.87
CA PHE A 83 32.52 -57.25 79.60
C PHE A 83 33.81 -57.57 78.83
N PHE A 84 33.93 -58.79 78.28
CA PHE A 84 35.04 -59.17 77.41
C PHE A 84 35.14 -58.27 76.18
N MET A 85 34.03 -58.00 75.49
CA MET A 85 33.98 -57.13 74.30
C MET A 85 34.36 -55.67 74.62
N LYS A 86 33.95 -55.15 75.79
CA LYS A 86 34.39 -53.83 76.27
C LYS A 86 35.85 -53.80 76.69
N ALA A 87 36.30 -54.83 77.39
CA ALA A 87 37.66 -54.90 77.93
C ALA A 87 38.74 -55.17 76.89
N THR A 88 38.39 -55.87 75.82
CA THR A 88 39.26 -56.06 74.64
C THR A 88 39.12 -54.94 73.62
N GLN A 89 38.28 -53.93 73.90
CA GLN A 89 37.92 -52.82 73.01
C GLN A 89 37.29 -53.22 71.67
N LEU A 90 36.97 -54.50 71.47
CA LEU A 90 36.33 -54.98 70.26
C LEU A 90 34.95 -54.33 70.04
N GLU A 91 34.23 -53.96 71.11
CA GLU A 91 32.97 -53.21 70.98
C GLU A 91 33.18 -51.80 70.41
N GLN A 92 34.23 -51.09 70.85
CA GLN A 92 34.54 -49.75 70.34
C GLN A 92 35.02 -49.82 68.89
N MET A 93 35.95 -50.74 68.60
CA MET A 93 36.40 -50.97 67.21
C MET A 93 35.24 -51.30 66.29
N HIS A 94 34.28 -52.13 66.72
CA HIS A 94 33.11 -52.45 65.91
C HIS A 94 32.28 -51.21 65.58
N LYS A 95 32.01 -50.35 66.58
CA LYS A 95 31.29 -49.08 66.37
C LYS A 95 32.05 -48.12 65.46
N ASP A 96 33.36 -48.00 65.64
CA ASP A 96 34.19 -47.16 64.79
C ASP A 96 34.19 -47.66 63.33
N TYR A 97 34.25 -48.98 63.12
CA TYR A 97 34.15 -49.58 61.78
C TYR A 97 32.76 -49.36 61.15
N GLU A 98 31.68 -49.46 61.92
CA GLU A 98 30.33 -49.15 61.45
C GLU A 98 30.20 -47.67 61.05
N GLU A 99 30.74 -46.76 61.86
CA GLU A 99 30.72 -45.32 61.55
C GLU A 99 31.58 -45.00 60.32
N ILE A 100 32.78 -45.57 60.20
CA ILE A 100 33.65 -45.42 59.02
C ILE A 100 32.97 -45.99 57.78
N ALA A 101 32.29 -47.15 57.88
CA ALA A 101 31.56 -47.74 56.75
C ALA A 101 30.42 -46.82 56.28
N MET A 102 29.62 -46.29 57.21
CA MET A 102 28.57 -45.31 56.89
C MET A 102 29.13 -44.02 56.30
N GLN A 103 30.25 -43.51 56.80
CA GLN A 103 30.91 -42.33 56.25
C GLN A 103 31.46 -42.59 54.85
N ARG A 104 32.02 -43.78 54.59
CA ARG A 104 32.51 -44.19 53.27
C ARG A 104 31.38 -44.24 52.26
N GLU A 105 30.25 -44.86 52.61
CA GLU A 105 29.06 -44.94 51.75
C GLU A 105 28.52 -43.55 51.41
N ARG A 106 28.29 -42.71 52.43
CA ARG A 106 27.85 -41.31 52.24
C ARG A 106 28.81 -40.49 51.39
N THR A 107 30.12 -40.75 51.48
CA THR A 107 31.12 -40.04 50.69
C THR A 107 31.14 -40.55 49.25
N GLN A 108 30.99 -41.86 49.05
CA GLN A 108 30.89 -42.47 47.72
C GLN A 108 29.67 -41.94 46.97
N ASP A 109 28.49 -41.92 47.61
CA ASP A 109 27.26 -41.36 47.04
C ASP A 109 27.44 -39.89 46.63
N LYS A 110 28.12 -39.11 47.47
CA LYS A 110 28.48 -37.72 47.12
C LYS A 110 29.37 -37.68 45.89
N VAL A 111 30.42 -38.50 45.80
CA VAL A 111 31.32 -38.50 44.65
C VAL A 111 30.60 -38.90 43.37
N GLU A 112 29.73 -39.91 43.42
CA GLU A 112 28.88 -40.34 42.28
C GLU A 112 28.00 -39.17 41.80
N ASN A 113 27.26 -38.54 42.72
CA ASN A 113 26.41 -37.39 42.41
C ASN A 113 27.19 -36.21 41.82
N HIS A 114 28.38 -35.91 42.36
CA HIS A 114 29.21 -34.82 41.82
C HIS A 114 29.76 -35.13 40.43
N LYS A 115 30.02 -36.40 40.08
CA LYS A 115 30.43 -36.79 38.72
C LYS A 115 29.32 -36.55 37.70
N GLU A 116 28.09 -36.88 38.04
CA GLU A 116 26.94 -36.61 37.16
C GLU A 116 26.74 -35.10 36.94
N VAL A 117 26.78 -34.32 38.03
CA VAL A 117 26.70 -32.85 37.96
C VAL A 117 27.83 -32.26 37.11
N LEU A 118 29.05 -32.81 37.19
CA LEU A 118 30.19 -32.36 36.37
C LEU A 118 29.94 -32.57 34.86
N LEU A 119 29.34 -33.69 34.47
CA LEU A 119 28.99 -33.95 33.06
C LEU A 119 27.97 -32.94 32.54
N ASP A 120 26.94 -32.66 33.34
CA ASP A 120 25.94 -31.65 33.01
C ASP A 120 26.54 -30.25 32.93
N MET A 121 27.44 -29.89 33.85
CA MET A 121 28.17 -28.62 33.80
C MET A 121 29.03 -28.48 32.53
N ASN A 122 29.74 -29.53 32.12
CA ASN A 122 30.51 -29.50 30.88
C ASN A 122 29.63 -29.30 29.65
N ARG A 123 28.45 -29.95 29.61
CA ARG A 123 27.47 -29.75 28.54
C ARG A 123 26.96 -28.31 28.50
N MET A 124 26.67 -27.73 29.66
CA MET A 124 26.26 -26.32 29.76
C MET A 124 27.36 -25.37 29.27
N VAL A 125 28.62 -25.62 29.62
CA VAL A 125 29.75 -24.81 29.14
C VAL A 125 29.84 -24.84 27.61
N GLN A 126 29.67 -26.01 26.99
CA GLN A 126 29.71 -26.12 25.54
C GLN A 126 28.55 -25.36 24.87
N GLN A 127 27.33 -25.49 25.39
CA GLN A 127 26.17 -24.73 24.89
C GLN A 127 26.36 -23.21 25.03
N LYS A 128 26.94 -22.74 26.15
CA LYS A 128 27.19 -21.31 26.35
C LYS A 128 28.33 -20.79 25.46
N LYS A 129 29.33 -21.61 25.13
CA LYS A 129 30.35 -21.27 24.12
C LYS A 129 29.74 -21.10 22.73
N GLU A 130 28.89 -22.02 22.28
CA GLU A 130 28.19 -21.91 20.99
C GLU A 130 27.32 -20.64 20.93
N HIS A 131 26.66 -20.29 22.03
CA HIS A 131 25.90 -19.06 22.12
C HIS A 131 26.79 -17.80 22.07
N LEU A 132 27.97 -17.83 22.69
CA LEU A 132 28.94 -16.73 22.60
C LEU A 132 29.42 -16.54 21.15
N ASP A 133 29.72 -17.62 20.43
CA ASP A 133 30.13 -17.54 19.02
C ASP A 133 29.04 -16.92 18.14
N GLN A 134 27.76 -17.24 18.41
CA GLN A 134 26.62 -16.61 17.74
C GLN A 134 26.54 -15.10 18.04
N LEU A 135 26.83 -14.69 19.28
CA LEU A 135 26.84 -13.28 19.67
C LEU A 135 28.01 -12.50 19.03
N VAL A 136 29.19 -13.11 18.90
CA VAL A 136 30.34 -12.50 18.21
C VAL A 136 30.02 -12.27 16.73
N GLY A 137 29.35 -13.21 16.07
CA GLY A 137 28.90 -13.05 14.67
C GLY A 137 27.88 -11.93 14.45
N LEU A 138 27.25 -11.38 15.50
CA LEU A 138 26.30 -10.27 15.36
C LEU A 138 26.97 -8.96 14.93
N GLU A 139 28.24 -8.74 15.30
CA GLU A 139 28.92 -7.51 14.92
C GLU A 139 29.15 -7.45 13.41
N ASP A 140 29.47 -8.58 12.80
CA ASP A 140 29.64 -8.70 11.34
C ASP A 140 28.30 -8.54 10.61
N LEU A 141 27.23 -9.14 11.14
CA LEU A 141 25.87 -8.95 10.61
C LEU A 141 25.42 -7.48 10.69
N LYS A 142 25.79 -6.75 11.76
CA LYS A 142 25.53 -5.30 11.88
C LYS A 142 26.32 -4.49 10.87
N LYS A 143 27.59 -4.81 10.63
CA LYS A 143 28.42 -4.16 9.60
C LYS A 143 27.82 -4.37 8.20
N GLU A 144 27.37 -5.59 7.91
CA GLU A 144 26.68 -5.90 6.65
C GLU A 144 25.36 -5.12 6.51
N PHE A 145 24.56 -5.03 7.58
CA PHE A 145 23.33 -4.26 7.61
C PHE A 145 23.56 -2.79 7.23
N TYR A 146 24.51 -2.10 7.87
CA TYR A 146 24.80 -0.70 7.55
C TYR A 146 25.33 -0.49 6.13
N SER A 147 26.15 -1.43 5.62
CA SER A 147 26.62 -1.39 4.23
C SER A 147 25.47 -1.48 3.22
N LEU A 148 24.50 -2.37 3.47
CA LEU A 148 23.32 -2.52 2.63
C LEU A 148 22.36 -1.34 2.77
N GLU A 149 22.25 -0.74 3.96
CA GLU A 149 21.45 0.46 4.19
C GLU A 149 22.00 1.65 3.38
N ASN A 150 23.32 1.83 3.37
CA ASN A 150 23.99 2.83 2.54
C ASN A 150 23.72 2.60 1.04
N GLN A 151 23.78 1.35 0.58
CA GLN A 151 23.45 1.01 -0.81
C GLN A 151 21.98 1.29 -1.13
N ARG A 152 21.05 0.96 -0.24
CA ARG A 152 19.60 1.15 -0.43
C ARG A 152 19.26 2.62 -0.66
N VAL A 153 19.83 3.49 0.16
CA VAL A 153 19.59 4.93 0.13
C VAL A 153 20.06 5.55 -1.19
N TRP A 154 21.23 5.15 -1.70
CA TRP A 154 21.72 5.59 -3.00
C TRP A 154 21.01 4.90 -4.18
N ALA A 155 20.41 3.73 -3.98
CA ALA A 155 19.58 3.05 -4.97
C ALA A 155 18.32 3.86 -5.26
N GLU A 156 17.72 4.42 -4.22
CA GLU A 156 16.52 5.28 -4.29
C GLU A 156 16.80 6.56 -5.10
N VAL A 157 17.96 7.20 -4.86
CA VAL A 157 18.42 8.35 -5.66
C VAL A 157 18.56 7.97 -7.13
N ARG A 158 19.25 6.86 -7.43
CA ARG A 158 19.44 6.38 -8.82
C ARG A 158 18.10 6.15 -9.52
N ASP A 159 17.14 5.53 -8.85
CA ASP A 159 15.85 5.21 -9.46
C ASP A 159 15.09 6.51 -9.81
N VAL A 160 15.13 7.52 -8.94
CA VAL A 160 14.55 8.85 -9.20
C VAL A 160 15.29 9.59 -10.32
N GLU A 161 16.62 9.51 -10.38
CA GLU A 161 17.44 10.09 -11.47
C GLU A 161 17.08 9.49 -12.83
N LEU A 162 16.90 8.17 -12.91
CA LEU A 162 16.52 7.51 -14.17
C LEU A 162 15.16 7.99 -14.68
N GLU A 163 14.20 8.22 -13.78
CA GLU A 163 12.90 8.80 -14.12
C GLU A 163 13.03 10.27 -14.56
N TYR A 164 13.82 11.06 -13.84
CA TYR A 164 14.12 12.45 -14.20
C TYR A 164 14.75 12.55 -15.60
N ASP A 165 15.77 11.74 -15.90
CA ASP A 165 16.44 11.73 -17.21
C ASP A 165 15.51 11.27 -18.34
N SER A 166 14.60 10.34 -18.05
CA SER A 166 13.54 9.92 -18.97
C SER A 166 12.58 11.08 -19.29
N LEU A 167 12.10 11.78 -18.27
CA LEU A 167 11.22 12.95 -18.43
C LEU A 167 11.94 14.10 -19.15
N LYS A 168 13.21 14.36 -18.82
CA LYS A 168 14.03 15.40 -19.45
C LYS A 168 14.20 15.15 -20.95
N ARG A 169 14.41 13.91 -21.36
CA ARG A 169 14.43 13.52 -22.78
C ARG A 169 13.09 13.78 -23.46
N LYS A 170 11.96 13.38 -22.84
CA LYS A 170 10.61 13.65 -23.39
C LYS A 170 10.31 15.14 -23.53
N VAL A 171 10.74 15.97 -22.58
CA VAL A 171 10.63 17.44 -22.69
C VAL A 171 11.45 17.94 -23.88
N THR A 172 12.69 17.47 -24.03
CA THR A 172 13.56 17.88 -25.16
C THR A 172 12.95 17.49 -26.52
N GLU A 173 12.45 16.26 -26.65
CA GLU A 173 11.76 15.77 -27.85
C GLU A 173 10.47 16.57 -28.12
N GLY A 174 9.69 16.85 -27.07
CA GLY A 174 8.47 17.64 -27.13
C GLY A 174 8.71 19.08 -27.59
N GLN A 175 9.81 19.70 -27.16
CA GLN A 175 10.21 21.03 -27.64
C GLN A 175 10.53 20.99 -29.14
N MET A 176 11.36 20.04 -29.58
CA MET A 176 11.71 19.90 -31.02
C MET A 176 10.49 19.62 -31.91
N LEU A 177 9.47 18.92 -31.39
CA LEU A 177 8.21 18.70 -32.09
C LEU A 177 7.40 20.00 -32.21
N THR A 178 7.31 20.78 -31.12
CA THR A 178 6.65 22.09 -31.12
C THR A 178 7.30 23.03 -32.14
N ASP A 179 8.63 23.13 -32.15
CA ASP A 179 9.37 23.98 -33.10
C ASP A 179 9.12 23.55 -34.56
N ARG A 180 9.03 22.23 -34.82
CA ARG A 180 8.70 21.70 -36.16
C ARG A 180 7.28 22.06 -36.60
N PHE A 181 6.32 22.08 -35.68
CA PHE A 181 4.96 22.53 -36.00
C PHE A 181 4.92 24.02 -36.31
N GLU A 182 5.68 24.84 -35.58
CA GLU A 182 5.80 26.28 -35.84
C GLU A 182 6.41 26.59 -37.20
N GLN A 183 7.49 25.90 -37.57
CA GLN A 183 8.10 26.04 -38.89
C GLN A 183 7.13 25.64 -40.02
N LYS A 184 6.37 24.55 -39.83
CA LYS A 184 5.35 24.14 -40.82
C LYS A 184 4.22 25.16 -40.94
N GLU A 185 3.72 25.68 -39.82
CA GLU A 185 2.66 26.68 -39.79
C GLU A 185 3.09 27.96 -40.54
N ALA A 186 4.31 28.44 -40.26
CA ALA A 186 4.90 29.59 -40.94
C ALA A 186 5.07 29.35 -42.45
N GLY A 187 5.57 28.18 -42.85
CA GLY A 187 5.76 27.84 -44.27
C GLY A 187 4.46 27.78 -45.06
N TYR A 188 3.38 27.22 -44.50
CA TYR A 188 2.06 27.24 -45.17
C TYR A 188 1.41 28.63 -45.16
N LYS A 189 1.70 29.45 -44.15
CA LYS A 189 1.23 30.85 -44.11
C LYS A 189 1.82 31.68 -45.23
N GLN A 190 3.14 31.57 -45.43
CA GLN A 190 3.82 32.23 -46.53
C GLN A 190 3.27 31.80 -47.89
N LYS A 191 3.09 30.48 -48.12
CA LYS A 191 2.51 29.96 -49.36
C LYS A 191 1.08 30.46 -49.62
N GLN A 192 0.29 30.62 -48.56
CA GLN A 192 -1.05 31.20 -48.67
C GLN A 192 -0.98 32.67 -49.10
N GLU A 193 -0.13 33.48 -48.46
CA GLU A 193 0.04 34.90 -48.77
C GLU A 193 0.52 35.10 -50.23
N GLU A 194 1.46 34.27 -50.70
CA GLU A 194 1.92 34.26 -52.10
C GLU A 194 0.80 33.90 -53.10
N ALA A 195 -0.04 32.92 -52.77
CA ALA A 195 -1.16 32.51 -53.62
C ALA A 195 -2.30 33.55 -53.62
N GLU A 196 -2.59 34.18 -52.48
CA GLU A 196 -3.58 35.26 -52.36
C GLU A 196 -3.16 36.51 -53.17
N ALA A 197 -1.86 36.82 -53.22
CA ALA A 197 -1.32 37.87 -54.10
C ALA A 197 -1.55 37.55 -55.59
N LYS A 198 -1.25 36.32 -56.03
CA LYS A 198 -1.51 35.88 -57.41
C LYS A 198 -2.99 35.95 -57.79
N LEU A 199 -3.88 35.57 -56.87
CA LEU A 199 -5.33 35.69 -57.08
C LEU A 199 -5.76 37.14 -57.34
N LYS A 200 -5.19 38.08 -56.60
CA LYS A 200 -5.48 39.51 -56.75
C LYS A 200 -5.06 40.02 -58.14
N ASP A 201 -3.88 39.62 -58.61
CA ASP A 201 -3.39 39.98 -59.95
C ASP A 201 -4.25 39.34 -61.06
N MET A 202 -4.63 38.07 -60.91
CA MET A 202 -5.53 37.39 -61.87
C MET A 202 -6.93 38.03 -61.89
N GLN A 203 -7.47 38.44 -60.73
CA GLN A 203 -8.75 39.14 -60.66
C GLN A 203 -8.70 40.46 -61.43
N ALA A 204 -7.65 41.26 -61.22
CA ALA A 204 -7.44 42.50 -61.96
C ALA A 204 -7.37 42.24 -63.48
N ARG A 205 -6.73 41.16 -63.90
CA ARG A 205 -6.65 40.76 -65.32
C ARG A 205 -8.00 40.35 -65.90
N ILE A 206 -8.83 39.62 -65.15
CA ILE A 206 -10.21 39.29 -65.55
C ILE A 206 -11.02 40.57 -65.72
N ASP A 207 -10.92 41.50 -64.76
CA ASP A 207 -11.64 42.78 -64.81
C ASP A 207 -11.21 43.61 -66.03
N GLU A 208 -9.91 43.65 -66.37
CA GLU A 208 -9.41 44.28 -67.61
C GLU A 208 -10.01 43.65 -68.88
N LEU A 209 -10.05 42.32 -68.96
CA LEU A 209 -10.60 41.60 -70.13
C LEU A 209 -12.11 41.82 -70.27
N LEU A 210 -12.85 41.91 -69.16
CA LEU A 210 -14.28 42.23 -69.16
C LEU A 210 -14.54 43.64 -69.72
N VAL A 211 -13.72 44.63 -69.33
CA VAL A 211 -13.81 46.00 -69.89
C VAL A 211 -13.57 46.00 -71.41
N VAL A 212 -12.57 45.24 -71.89
CA VAL A 212 -12.32 45.10 -73.34
C VAL A 212 -13.51 44.44 -74.04
N MET A 213 -14.08 43.39 -73.45
CA MET A 213 -15.25 42.69 -74.01
C MET A 213 -16.48 43.59 -74.09
N ASP A 214 -16.74 44.41 -73.08
CA ASP A 214 -17.85 45.37 -73.04
C ASP A 214 -17.70 46.48 -74.10
N SER A 215 -16.47 46.86 -74.46
CA SER A 215 -16.22 47.82 -75.54
C SER A 215 -16.45 47.26 -76.96
N LEU A 216 -16.27 45.93 -77.14
CA LEU A 216 -16.39 45.24 -78.43
C LEU A 216 -17.83 44.80 -78.75
N ARG A 217 -18.64 44.48 -77.73
CA ARG A 217 -20.07 44.10 -77.89
C ARG A 217 -20.91 45.11 -78.68
N PRO A 218 -20.92 46.42 -78.36
CA PRO A 218 -21.75 47.38 -79.08
C PRO A 218 -21.29 47.60 -80.53
N GLN A 219 -19.98 47.47 -80.79
CA GLN A 219 -19.43 47.53 -82.16
C GLN A 219 -19.89 46.33 -83.00
N TYR A 220 -19.87 45.13 -82.42
CA TYR A 220 -20.39 43.91 -83.06
C TYR A 220 -21.90 43.98 -83.31
N GLU A 221 -22.69 44.44 -82.34
CA GLU A 221 -24.14 44.59 -82.52
C GLU A 221 -24.51 45.61 -83.60
N GLY A 222 -23.77 46.72 -83.70
CA GLY A 222 -23.95 47.71 -84.76
C GLY A 222 -23.69 47.14 -86.15
N ILE A 223 -22.61 46.36 -86.32
CA ILE A 223 -22.26 45.69 -87.58
C ILE A 223 -23.28 44.60 -87.91
N ARG A 224 -23.66 43.76 -86.95
CA ARG A 224 -24.64 42.68 -87.13
C ARG A 224 -26.00 43.20 -87.58
N LYS A 225 -26.52 44.28 -86.96
CA LYS A 225 -27.77 44.93 -87.38
C LYS A 225 -27.72 45.37 -88.85
N LYS A 226 -26.56 45.88 -89.28
CA LYS A 226 -26.33 46.33 -90.67
C LYS A 226 -26.22 45.16 -91.65
N VAL A 227 -25.58 44.06 -91.26
CA VAL A 227 -25.54 42.80 -92.03
C VAL A 227 -26.94 42.18 -92.16
N ASP A 228 -27.73 42.14 -91.09
CA ASP A 228 -29.10 41.62 -91.11
C ASP A 228 -30.06 42.47 -91.94
N GLN A 229 -29.79 43.77 -92.08
CA GLN A 229 -30.53 44.66 -92.97
C GLN A 229 -30.15 44.42 -94.44
N LEU A 230 -28.85 44.43 -94.76
CA LEU A 230 -28.34 44.14 -96.10
C LEU A 230 -28.71 42.73 -96.58
N LYS A 231 -28.80 41.74 -95.69
CA LYS A 231 -29.27 40.38 -96.02
C LYS A 231 -30.75 40.37 -96.43
N ARG A 232 -31.58 41.18 -95.77
CA ARG A 232 -33.00 41.34 -96.13
C ARG A 232 -33.13 42.04 -97.48
N ASP A 233 -32.31 43.05 -97.72
CA ASP A 233 -32.30 43.82 -98.97
C ASP A 233 -31.77 42.99 -100.15
N ASP A 234 -30.74 42.17 -99.96
CA ASP A 234 -30.23 41.18 -100.93
C ASP A 234 -31.28 40.09 -101.20
N SER A 235 -31.91 39.54 -100.16
CA SER A 235 -32.94 38.52 -100.33
C SER A 235 -34.18 39.05 -101.07
N ASN A 236 -34.59 40.30 -100.82
CA ASN A 236 -35.67 40.96 -101.54
C ASN A 236 -35.29 41.25 -103.00
N SER A 237 -34.06 41.69 -103.25
CA SER A 237 -33.53 41.93 -104.61
C SER A 237 -33.39 40.63 -105.40
N GLN A 238 -32.98 39.52 -104.76
CA GLN A 238 -32.92 38.19 -105.35
C GLN A 238 -34.30 37.59 -105.63
N ILE A 239 -35.31 37.84 -104.77
CA ILE A 239 -36.70 37.45 -105.03
C ILE A 239 -37.25 38.23 -106.24
N MET A 240 -36.93 39.52 -106.35
CA MET A 240 -37.30 40.35 -107.51
C MET A 240 -36.61 39.87 -108.80
N LEU A 241 -35.32 39.51 -108.73
CA LEU A 241 -34.57 38.92 -109.84
C LEU A 241 -35.06 37.52 -110.20
N LYS A 242 -35.41 36.66 -109.24
CA LYS A 242 -36.03 35.34 -109.50
C LYS A 242 -37.41 35.50 -110.11
N GLY A 243 -38.20 36.49 -109.69
CA GLY A 243 -39.50 36.80 -110.29
C GLY A 243 -39.39 37.27 -111.75
N LEU A 244 -38.36 38.05 -112.07
CA LEU A 244 -38.05 38.48 -113.44
C LEU A 244 -37.38 37.37 -114.27
N ARG A 245 -36.52 36.54 -113.66
CA ARG A 245 -35.89 35.36 -114.29
C ARG A 245 -36.90 34.27 -114.58
N CYS A 246 -37.84 33.98 -113.68
CA CYS A 246 -38.88 32.98 -113.90
C CYS A 246 -39.81 33.40 -115.05
N LYS A 247 -40.05 34.71 -115.16
CA LYS A 247 -40.70 35.35 -116.31
C LYS A 247 -39.90 35.26 -117.62
N MET A 248 -38.58 35.18 -117.56
CA MET A 248 -37.64 35.05 -118.69
C MET A 248 -37.24 33.60 -119.03
N GLN A 249 -37.44 32.64 -118.12
CA GLN A 249 -37.08 31.22 -118.29
C GLN A 249 -38.26 30.31 -118.68
N VAL A 250 -39.51 30.76 -118.48
CA VAL A 250 -40.70 30.11 -119.04
C VAL A 250 -40.65 30.15 -120.58
N ALA A 251 -40.60 31.34 -121.19
CA ALA A 251 -39.32 31.82 -121.67
C ALA A 251 -38.51 31.08 -122.78
N GLU A 252 -37.36 30.64 -122.32
CA GLU A 252 -36.30 30.02 -123.13
C GLU A 252 -36.38 28.49 -123.10
N ARG A 253 -37.18 27.89 -122.21
CA ARG A 253 -37.33 26.43 -122.06
C ARG A 253 -37.95 25.77 -123.29
N ASP A 254 -38.80 26.49 -124.00
CA ASP A 254 -39.47 26.03 -125.21
C ASP A 254 -38.55 25.88 -126.43
N ASN A 255 -37.35 26.47 -126.40
CA ASN A 255 -36.34 26.36 -127.46
C ASN A 255 -35.31 25.24 -127.19
N ASN A 256 -35.19 24.79 -125.93
CA ASN A 256 -34.11 23.90 -125.49
C ASN A 256 -34.46 22.41 -125.44
N ASP A 257 -35.74 22.03 -125.55
CA ASP A 257 -36.15 20.63 -125.74
C ASP A 257 -35.64 20.02 -127.08
N LEU A 258 -35.13 20.86 -128.00
CA LEU A 258 -34.47 20.44 -129.24
C LEU A 258 -32.95 20.20 -129.11
N ILE A 259 -32.33 20.58 -127.99
CA ILE A 259 -30.98 20.15 -127.60
C ILE A 259 -31.12 18.90 -126.73
N LYS A 260 -31.63 17.87 -127.38
CA LYS A 260 -30.90 16.62 -127.50
C LYS A 260 -30.02 16.26 -126.29
N LYS A 261 -30.49 15.24 -125.58
CA LYS A 261 -30.09 13.86 -125.94
C LYS A 261 -28.58 13.57 -126.01
N LEU A 262 -27.69 14.30 -125.33
CA LEU A 262 -26.24 14.06 -125.50
C LEU A 262 -25.38 13.98 -124.23
N GLU A 263 -25.96 13.83 -123.04
CA GLU A 263 -25.21 13.50 -121.82
C GLU A 263 -26.09 12.64 -120.88
N ALA A 264 -26.54 11.44 -121.24
CA ALA A 264 -25.69 10.25 -121.35
C ALA A 264 -24.50 10.23 -120.38
N ALA A 265 -24.81 9.77 -119.16
CA ALA A 265 -23.95 9.03 -118.23
C ALA A 265 -22.87 9.80 -117.45
N LYS A 266 -23.05 9.83 -116.12
CA LYS A 266 -22.23 9.04 -115.19
C LYS A 266 -22.82 9.03 -113.77
N ASN A 267 -23.22 7.84 -113.32
CA ASN A 267 -22.80 7.15 -112.09
C ASN A 267 -22.35 8.05 -110.92
N SER A 268 -22.71 7.83 -109.65
CA SER A 268 -23.09 6.61 -108.94
C SER A 268 -23.28 7.00 -107.47
N GLU A 269 -24.00 6.18 -106.69
CA GLU A 269 -23.38 5.36 -105.63
C GLU A 269 -24.42 4.95 -104.57
N HIS A 270 -24.58 3.63 -104.46
CA HIS A 270 -24.86 2.98 -103.20
C HIS A 270 -23.66 3.12 -102.26
N GLN A 271 -23.88 3.62 -101.05
CA GLN A 271 -23.16 3.27 -99.81
C GLN A 271 -24.11 3.62 -98.65
N ASN A 272 -24.28 2.87 -97.56
CA ASN A 272 -23.77 1.58 -97.16
C ASN A 272 -24.59 1.14 -95.94
N MET A 273 -25.06 -0.11 -95.96
CA MET A 273 -25.73 -0.85 -94.88
C MET A 273 -24.77 -1.23 -93.73
N ALA A 274 -23.72 -0.45 -93.48
CA ALA A 274 -22.65 -0.77 -92.54
C ALA A 274 -22.79 -0.08 -91.17
N ALA A 275 -23.58 1.01 -91.08
CA ALA A 275 -23.74 1.78 -89.84
C ALA A 275 -24.64 1.08 -88.80
N HIS A 276 -25.69 0.38 -89.25
CA HIS A 276 -26.72 -0.17 -88.36
C HIS A 276 -26.23 -1.40 -87.57
N ASN A 277 -25.35 -2.24 -88.14
CA ASN A 277 -24.84 -3.43 -87.44
C ASN A 277 -23.72 -3.10 -86.44
N ALA A 278 -22.89 -2.08 -86.71
CA ALA A 278 -21.83 -1.64 -85.80
C ALA A 278 -22.38 -0.97 -84.53
N GLU A 279 -23.52 -0.28 -84.63
CA GLU A 279 -24.16 0.42 -83.51
C GLU A 279 -24.84 -0.55 -82.51
N HIS A 280 -25.38 -1.67 -83.02
CA HIS A 280 -25.94 -2.76 -82.22
C HIS A 280 -24.88 -3.54 -81.45
N GLU A 281 -23.75 -3.87 -82.08
CA GLU A 281 -22.64 -4.57 -81.42
C GLU A 281 -21.94 -3.70 -80.36
N ALA A 282 -21.74 -2.40 -80.66
CA ALA A 282 -21.20 -1.44 -79.71
C ALA A 282 -22.09 -1.24 -78.46
N SER A 283 -23.41 -1.26 -78.63
CA SER A 283 -24.37 -1.12 -77.52
C SER A 283 -24.36 -2.34 -76.59
N LYS A 284 -24.21 -3.55 -77.15
CA LYS A 284 -24.06 -4.79 -76.37
C LYS A 284 -22.76 -4.81 -75.56
N THR A 285 -21.62 -4.49 -76.17
CA THR A 285 -20.31 -4.45 -75.48
C THR A 285 -20.28 -3.40 -74.37
N ARG A 286 -20.97 -2.27 -74.57
CA ARG A 286 -21.09 -1.19 -73.57
C ARG A 286 -21.88 -1.64 -72.34
N LEU A 287 -23.00 -2.33 -72.53
CA LEU A 287 -23.82 -2.88 -71.43
C LEU A 287 -23.06 -3.97 -70.65
N GLU A 288 -22.31 -4.84 -71.34
CA GLU A 288 -21.45 -5.85 -70.69
C GLU A 288 -20.32 -5.22 -69.86
N ALA A 289 -19.70 -4.14 -70.34
CA ALA A 289 -18.69 -3.39 -69.59
C ALA A 289 -19.27 -2.71 -68.34
N GLN A 290 -20.49 -2.16 -68.41
CA GLN A 290 -21.20 -1.59 -67.26
C GLN A 290 -21.55 -2.65 -66.21
N LEU A 291 -21.97 -3.85 -66.64
CA LEU A 291 -22.22 -4.98 -65.75
C LEU A 291 -20.95 -5.46 -65.02
N ARG A 292 -19.80 -5.47 -65.70
CA ARG A 292 -18.51 -5.80 -65.06
C ARG A 292 -18.13 -4.76 -64.00
N ASN A 293 -18.22 -3.48 -64.32
CA ASN A 293 -17.91 -2.39 -63.39
C ASN A 293 -18.81 -2.42 -62.14
N LEU A 294 -20.12 -2.64 -62.30
CA LEU A 294 -21.04 -2.75 -61.17
C LEU A 294 -20.76 -3.97 -60.28
N LYS A 295 -20.26 -5.08 -60.83
CA LYS A 295 -19.81 -6.25 -60.03
C LYS A 295 -18.56 -5.95 -59.21
N GLU A 296 -17.58 -5.22 -59.77
CA GLU A 296 -16.39 -4.78 -59.01
C GLU A 296 -16.75 -3.78 -57.90
N GLN A 297 -17.68 -2.85 -58.18
CA GLN A 297 -18.21 -1.94 -57.17
C GLN A 297 -18.93 -2.68 -56.04
N LYS A 298 -19.69 -3.74 -56.37
CA LYS A 298 -20.34 -4.61 -55.38
C LYS A 298 -19.33 -5.23 -54.42
N ASP A 299 -18.25 -5.81 -54.94
CA ASP A 299 -17.22 -6.45 -54.10
C ASP A 299 -16.51 -5.42 -53.19
N THR A 300 -16.25 -4.23 -53.71
CA THR A 300 -15.66 -3.12 -52.94
C THR A 300 -16.57 -2.66 -51.80
N VAL A 301 -17.87 -2.50 -52.06
CA VAL A 301 -18.86 -2.13 -51.02
C VAL A 301 -19.00 -3.25 -49.99
N ALA A 302 -18.91 -4.53 -50.39
CA ALA A 302 -18.97 -5.66 -49.48
C ALA A 302 -17.82 -5.65 -48.46
N GLN A 303 -16.59 -5.39 -48.92
CA GLN A 303 -15.42 -5.26 -48.04
C GLN A 303 -15.56 -4.10 -47.05
N GLN A 304 -16.05 -2.94 -47.51
CA GLN A 304 -16.31 -1.78 -46.65
C GLN A 304 -17.36 -2.10 -45.57
N MET A 305 -18.40 -2.86 -45.92
CA MET A 305 -19.42 -3.29 -44.96
C MET A 305 -18.86 -4.21 -43.87
N GLU A 306 -17.98 -5.16 -44.23
CA GLU A 306 -17.32 -6.01 -43.22
C GLU A 306 -16.45 -5.19 -42.27
N GLN A 307 -15.70 -4.21 -42.80
CA GLN A 307 -14.89 -3.32 -41.99
C GLN A 307 -15.72 -2.51 -40.98
N PHE A 308 -16.83 -1.89 -41.43
CA PHE A 308 -17.71 -1.15 -40.51
C PHE A 308 -18.41 -2.06 -39.51
N LYS A 309 -18.80 -3.27 -39.92
CA LYS A 309 -19.39 -4.27 -39.02
C LYS A 309 -18.41 -4.68 -37.92
N HIS A 310 -17.14 -4.91 -38.25
CA HIS A 310 -16.09 -5.20 -37.28
C HIS A 310 -15.88 -4.02 -36.31
N ASN A 311 -15.81 -2.79 -36.82
CA ASN A 311 -15.65 -1.59 -35.98
C ASN A 311 -16.82 -1.39 -35.01
N VAL A 312 -18.07 -1.62 -35.45
CA VAL A 312 -19.25 -1.56 -34.56
C VAL A 312 -19.16 -2.60 -33.43
N GLN A 313 -18.69 -3.81 -33.73
CA GLN A 313 -18.48 -4.85 -32.73
C GLN A 313 -17.41 -4.44 -31.70
N LEU A 314 -16.29 -3.89 -32.16
CA LEU A 314 -15.17 -3.47 -31.31
C LEU A 314 -15.56 -2.30 -30.39
N CYS A 315 -16.25 -1.28 -30.93
CA CYS A 315 -16.83 -0.19 -30.12
C CYS A 315 -17.87 -0.72 -29.12
N SER A 316 -18.64 -1.75 -29.48
CA SER A 316 -19.63 -2.35 -28.57
C SER A 316 -18.99 -3.06 -27.38
N GLN A 317 -17.91 -3.83 -27.60
CA GLN A 317 -17.17 -4.49 -26.53
C GLN A 317 -16.54 -3.46 -25.58
N LYS A 318 -15.91 -2.42 -26.14
CA LYS A 318 -15.35 -1.31 -25.37
C LYS A 318 -16.41 -0.56 -24.55
N SER A 319 -17.60 -0.36 -25.11
CA SER A 319 -18.74 0.27 -24.43
C SER A 319 -19.18 -0.54 -23.19
N THR A 320 -19.23 -1.87 -23.30
CA THR A 320 -19.56 -2.75 -22.16
C THR A 320 -18.50 -2.68 -21.06
N ALA A 321 -17.21 -2.72 -21.42
CA ALA A 321 -16.11 -2.62 -20.45
C ALA A 321 -16.14 -1.29 -19.68
N LEU A 322 -16.27 -0.17 -20.40
CA LEU A 322 -16.33 1.16 -19.80
C LEU A 322 -17.56 1.35 -18.89
N ARG A 323 -18.72 0.79 -19.25
CA ARG A 323 -19.91 0.82 -18.38
C ARG A 323 -19.71 0.04 -17.08
N ASN A 324 -19.03 -1.11 -17.12
CA ASN A 324 -18.73 -1.87 -15.91
C ASN A 324 -17.79 -1.10 -14.97
N GLU A 325 -16.76 -0.45 -15.52
CA GLU A 325 -15.86 0.43 -14.76
C GLU A 325 -16.64 1.60 -14.13
N LEU A 326 -17.50 2.26 -14.90
CA LEU A 326 -18.34 3.36 -14.43
C LEU A 326 -19.21 2.94 -13.23
N VAL A 327 -19.86 1.78 -13.31
CA VAL A 327 -20.69 1.23 -12.21
C VAL A 327 -19.84 0.97 -10.96
N ASN A 328 -18.60 0.49 -11.11
CA ASN A 328 -17.71 0.26 -9.96
C ASN A 328 -17.34 1.59 -9.28
N VAL A 329 -16.97 2.62 -10.03
CA VAL A 329 -16.63 3.94 -9.48
C VAL A 329 -17.87 4.60 -8.85
N GLN A 330 -19.05 4.46 -9.46
CA GLN A 330 -20.30 4.96 -8.91
C GLN A 330 -20.65 4.32 -7.56
N ARG A 331 -20.36 3.02 -7.35
CA ARG A 331 -20.54 2.37 -6.03
C ARG A 331 -19.66 3.01 -4.96
N VAL A 332 -18.42 3.40 -5.29
CA VAL A 332 -17.53 4.10 -4.36
C VAL A 332 -18.07 5.49 -4.00
N VAL A 333 -18.59 6.24 -4.98
CA VAL A 333 -19.27 7.52 -4.71
C VAL A 333 -20.45 7.32 -3.78
N GLN A 334 -21.32 6.34 -4.05
CA GLN A 334 -22.49 6.07 -3.19
C GLN A 334 -22.08 5.73 -1.76
N HIS A 335 -21.03 4.94 -1.59
CA HIS A 335 -20.49 4.59 -0.26
C HIS A 335 -19.95 5.83 0.48
N ASN A 336 -19.14 6.65 -0.18
CA ASN A 336 -18.59 7.86 0.42
C ASN A 336 -19.65 8.93 0.70
N GLU A 337 -20.67 9.06 -0.16
CA GLU A 337 -21.82 9.94 0.09
C GLU A 337 -22.64 9.47 1.28
N GLN A 338 -22.82 8.16 1.44
CA GLN A 338 -23.48 7.62 2.62
C GLN A 338 -22.71 7.94 3.90
N ARG A 339 -21.39 7.74 3.91
CA ARG A 339 -20.53 8.11 5.06
C ARG A 339 -20.58 9.60 5.36
N HIS A 340 -20.59 10.45 4.32
CA HIS A 340 -20.71 11.90 4.48
C HIS A 340 -22.06 12.29 5.07
N ARG A 341 -23.16 11.68 4.62
CA ARG A 341 -24.49 11.88 5.20
C ARG A 341 -24.55 11.46 6.67
N GLU A 342 -23.96 10.32 7.02
CA GLU A 342 -23.89 9.83 8.40
C GLU A 342 -23.08 10.79 9.29
N LEU A 343 -21.91 11.23 8.84
CA LEU A 343 -21.10 12.24 9.54
C LEU A 343 -21.82 13.59 9.63
N SER A 344 -22.52 14.02 8.58
CA SER A 344 -23.29 15.27 8.59
C SER A 344 -24.49 15.22 9.53
N ALA A 345 -25.16 14.07 9.66
CA ALA A 345 -26.24 13.89 10.63
C ALA A 345 -25.71 13.94 12.08
N SER A 346 -24.48 13.47 12.30
CA SER A 346 -23.79 13.52 13.59
C SER A 346 -23.43 14.95 14.05
N ARG A 347 -23.47 15.93 13.14
CA ARG A 347 -23.26 17.37 13.41
C ARG A 347 -24.47 17.99 14.12
N THR A 348 -25.68 17.60 13.72
CA THR A 348 -26.94 18.18 14.24
C THR A 348 -27.42 17.48 15.50
N ASP A 349 -27.13 16.19 15.65
CA ASP A 349 -27.51 15.42 16.82
C ASP A 349 -26.38 14.45 17.23
N ARG A 350 -25.87 14.63 18.45
CA ARG A 350 -24.79 13.81 19.02
C ARG A 350 -25.18 12.33 19.12
N LEU A 351 -26.47 12.02 19.25
CA LEU A 351 -26.97 10.63 19.27
C LEU A 351 -26.82 9.94 17.91
N SER A 352 -26.81 10.69 16.81
CA SER A 352 -26.65 10.14 15.47
C SER A 352 -25.25 9.54 15.21
N ARG A 353 -24.25 9.85 16.07
CA ARG A 353 -22.92 9.20 16.07
C ARG A 353 -23.00 7.69 16.34
N PHE A 354 -24.03 7.26 17.06
CA PHE A 354 -24.26 5.85 17.40
C PHE A 354 -25.21 5.15 16.41
N GLY A 355 -25.60 5.84 15.33
CA GLY A 355 -26.48 5.34 14.29
C GLY A 355 -27.64 6.30 14.00
N HIS A 356 -28.05 6.39 12.73
CA HIS A 356 -29.15 7.27 12.29
C HIS A 356 -30.49 6.96 12.97
N HIS A 357 -30.68 5.73 13.46
CA HIS A 357 -31.88 5.28 14.17
C HIS A 357 -31.86 5.64 15.66
N MET A 358 -30.70 5.99 16.22
CA MET A 358 -30.51 6.20 17.65
C MET A 358 -31.32 7.37 18.22
N PRO A 359 -31.46 8.53 17.54
CA PRO A 359 -32.34 9.60 17.99
C PRO A 359 -33.79 9.15 18.11
N ARG A 360 -34.26 8.36 17.14
CA ARG A 360 -35.62 7.82 17.13
C ARG A 360 -35.83 6.83 18.27
N LEU A 361 -34.84 5.97 18.53
CA LEU A 361 -34.89 5.02 19.65
C LEU A 361 -34.92 5.76 21.00
N SER A 362 -34.11 6.81 21.17
CA SER A 362 -34.13 7.65 22.37
C SER A 362 -35.50 8.32 22.60
N GLN A 363 -36.12 8.83 21.53
CA GLN A 363 -37.48 9.39 21.60
C GLN A 363 -38.51 8.34 22.05
N LEU A 364 -38.45 7.12 21.51
CA LEU A 364 -39.37 6.04 21.90
C LEU A 364 -39.18 5.64 23.37
N ILE A 365 -37.94 5.65 23.87
CA ILE A 365 -37.63 5.39 25.29
C ILE A 365 -38.19 6.52 26.16
N ASP A 366 -38.02 7.78 25.75
CA ASP A 366 -38.56 8.95 26.44
C ASP A 366 -40.09 8.91 26.52
N ASP A 367 -40.76 8.56 25.43
CA ASP A 367 -42.21 8.46 25.38
C ASP A 367 -42.71 7.31 26.26
N ALA A 368 -42.05 6.15 26.23
CA ALA A 368 -42.38 5.03 27.11
C ALA A 368 -42.15 5.35 28.60
N HIS A 369 -41.13 6.14 28.92
CA HIS A 369 -40.89 6.61 30.29
C HIS A 369 -41.94 7.60 30.76
N LYS A 370 -42.35 8.56 29.92
CA LYS A 370 -43.45 9.50 30.21
C LYS A 370 -44.78 8.78 30.45
N LEU A 371 -44.99 7.66 29.77
CA LEU A 371 -46.15 6.77 29.96
C LEU A 371 -46.04 5.86 31.20
N GLY A 372 -44.99 6.01 32.02
CA GLY A 372 -44.80 5.24 33.25
C GLY A 372 -44.46 3.76 33.03
N ARG A 373 -44.03 3.37 31.82
CA ARG A 373 -43.69 1.96 31.50
C ARG A 373 -42.37 1.50 32.11
N PHE A 374 -41.51 2.44 32.49
CA PHE A 374 -40.23 2.17 33.15
C PHE A 374 -40.28 2.58 34.62
N GLN A 375 -39.72 1.76 35.52
CA GLN A 375 -39.51 2.10 36.93
C GLN A 375 -38.47 3.21 37.06
N ARG A 376 -37.35 3.08 36.35
CA ARG A 376 -36.38 4.15 36.13
C ARG A 376 -36.01 4.21 34.65
N LYS A 377 -35.87 5.43 34.13
CA LYS A 377 -35.52 5.64 32.72
C LYS A 377 -34.19 4.94 32.38
N PRO A 378 -34.15 4.08 31.35
CA PRO A 378 -32.90 3.49 30.88
C PRO A 378 -31.89 4.55 30.43
N ILE A 379 -30.61 4.32 30.71
CA ILE A 379 -29.51 5.24 30.38
C ILE A 379 -28.73 4.67 29.21
N GLY A 380 -28.80 5.31 28.04
CA GLY A 380 -27.99 4.92 26.89
C GLY A 380 -28.30 5.73 25.63
N PRO A 381 -27.52 5.56 24.54
CA PRO A 381 -26.31 4.72 24.48
C PRO A 381 -25.22 5.29 25.41
N LEU A 382 -24.47 4.44 26.13
CA LEU A 382 -23.54 4.90 27.18
C LEU A 382 -22.50 5.91 26.65
N GLY A 383 -22.05 5.75 25.41
CA GLY A 383 -21.10 6.66 24.76
C GLY A 383 -21.60 8.11 24.65
N SER A 384 -22.91 8.35 24.67
CA SER A 384 -23.47 9.71 24.62
C SER A 384 -23.16 10.53 25.88
N SER A 385 -22.92 9.87 27.01
CA SER A 385 -22.67 10.48 28.32
C SER A 385 -21.17 10.62 28.65
N ILE A 386 -20.30 10.32 27.68
CA ILE A 386 -18.85 10.28 27.83
C ILE A 386 -18.21 11.31 26.89
N THR A 387 -17.35 12.17 27.42
CA THR A 387 -16.42 13.02 26.66
C THR A 387 -14.98 12.66 27.03
N ILE A 388 -14.02 12.99 26.16
CA ILE A 388 -12.59 12.85 26.46
C ILE A 388 -11.96 14.23 26.60
N ARG A 389 -11.09 14.39 27.60
CA ARG A 389 -10.41 15.66 27.88
C ARG A 389 -9.33 15.97 26.84
N ASP A 390 -8.58 14.95 26.42
CA ASP A 390 -7.54 15.06 25.40
C ASP A 390 -8.01 14.39 24.08
N PRO A 391 -8.28 15.17 23.02
CA PRO A 391 -8.73 14.64 21.73
C PRO A 391 -7.74 13.66 21.08
N GLU A 392 -6.42 13.78 21.34
CA GLU A 392 -5.41 12.89 20.74
C GLU A 392 -5.53 11.45 21.27
N LEU A 393 -6.11 11.29 22.46
CA LEU A 393 -6.32 10.00 23.10
C LEU A 393 -7.70 9.41 22.79
N ALA A 394 -8.50 10.06 21.93
CA ALA A 394 -9.87 9.63 21.63
C ALA A 394 -9.91 8.21 21.03
N LEU A 395 -8.95 7.89 20.14
CA LEU A 395 -8.85 6.56 19.54
C LEU A 395 -8.47 5.51 20.60
N ALA A 396 -7.50 5.83 21.44
CA ALA A 396 -7.08 4.97 22.56
C ALA A 396 -8.27 4.62 23.48
N ALA A 397 -9.07 5.63 23.84
CA ALA A 397 -10.26 5.47 24.67
C ALA A 397 -11.35 4.62 23.98
N GLU A 398 -11.62 4.86 22.69
CA GLU A 398 -12.61 4.05 21.95
C GLU A 398 -12.19 2.59 21.78
N CYS A 399 -10.90 2.33 21.54
CA CYS A 399 -10.37 0.97 21.48
C CYS A 399 -10.50 0.22 22.81
N CYS A 400 -10.51 0.93 23.94
CA CYS A 400 -10.76 0.35 25.25
C CYS A 400 -12.26 0.10 25.49
N LEU A 401 -13.11 1.07 25.17
CA LEU A 401 -14.55 0.98 25.41
C LEU A 401 -15.23 -0.04 24.47
N LYS A 402 -14.79 -0.11 23.21
CA LYS A 402 -15.33 -1.00 22.16
C LYS A 402 -16.86 -0.83 22.04
N GLU A 403 -17.59 -1.94 21.91
CA GLU A 403 -19.03 -1.96 21.68
C GLU A 403 -19.87 -1.46 22.86
N ILE A 404 -19.29 -1.31 24.06
CA ILE A 404 -20.04 -0.86 25.25
C ILE A 404 -20.58 0.57 25.08
N VAL A 405 -19.98 1.36 24.18
CA VAL A 405 -20.45 2.71 23.87
C VAL A 405 -21.86 2.72 23.29
N TYR A 406 -22.33 1.60 22.71
CA TYR A 406 -23.68 1.42 22.19
C TYR A 406 -24.66 0.88 23.23
N ALA A 407 -24.17 0.39 24.37
CA ALA A 407 -25.00 -0.29 25.35
C ALA A 407 -26.01 0.66 26.02
N PHE A 408 -27.10 0.10 26.52
CA PHE A 408 -28.07 0.78 27.36
C PHE A 408 -28.07 0.14 28.74
N CYS A 409 -28.28 0.93 29.78
CA CYS A 409 -28.36 0.43 31.14
C CYS A 409 -29.76 0.58 31.72
N CYS A 410 -30.25 -0.50 32.33
CA CYS A 410 -31.55 -0.58 33.01
C CYS A 410 -31.35 -0.81 34.52
N HIS A 411 -32.23 -0.21 35.33
CA HIS A 411 -32.19 -0.35 36.80
C HIS A 411 -32.64 -1.75 37.26
N SER A 412 -33.52 -2.39 36.50
CA SER A 412 -34.15 -3.66 36.84
C SER A 412 -34.40 -4.53 35.59
N HIS A 413 -34.59 -5.84 35.80
CA HIS A 413 -34.99 -6.77 34.73
C HIS A 413 -36.37 -6.43 34.12
N GLN A 414 -37.25 -5.73 34.87
CA GLN A 414 -38.53 -5.26 34.34
C GLN A 414 -38.32 -4.14 33.29
N ASP A 415 -37.38 -3.24 33.56
CA ASP A 415 -37.01 -2.17 32.63
C ASP A 415 -36.28 -2.74 31.41
N GLU A 416 -35.44 -3.77 31.59
CA GLU A 416 -34.83 -4.53 30.50
C GLU A 416 -35.87 -5.07 29.52
N HIS A 417 -36.88 -5.81 30.00
CA HIS A 417 -37.93 -6.36 29.12
C HIS A 417 -38.70 -5.27 28.35
N THR A 418 -38.95 -4.13 29.01
CA THR A 418 -39.64 -3.00 28.39
C THR A 418 -38.78 -2.37 27.29
N LEU A 419 -37.49 -2.17 27.56
CA LEU A 419 -36.53 -1.63 26.59
C LEU A 419 -36.32 -2.60 25.41
N GLU A 420 -36.20 -3.89 25.70
CA GLU A 420 -36.06 -4.93 24.68
C GLU A 420 -37.27 -4.97 23.73
N SER A 421 -38.49 -4.80 24.26
CA SER A 421 -39.71 -4.70 23.45
C SER A 421 -39.66 -3.51 22.48
N ILE A 422 -39.19 -2.34 22.94
CA ILE A 422 -39.04 -1.13 22.11
C ILE A 422 -37.97 -1.33 21.03
N ILE A 423 -36.83 -1.93 21.40
CA ILE A 423 -35.73 -2.24 20.48
C ILE A 423 -36.19 -3.24 19.40
N ARG A 424 -36.93 -4.29 19.76
CA ARG A 424 -37.49 -5.25 18.80
C ARG A 424 -38.49 -4.62 17.83
N GLY A 425 -39.23 -3.60 18.28
CA GLY A 425 -40.17 -2.85 17.45
C GLY A 425 -39.52 -1.82 16.51
N THR A 426 -38.21 -1.59 16.61
CA THR A 426 -37.48 -0.61 15.81
C THR A 426 -36.56 -1.33 14.80
N PRO A 427 -36.64 -1.03 13.49
CA PRO A 427 -35.73 -1.64 12.51
C PRO A 427 -34.32 -1.08 12.68
N LEU A 428 -33.44 -1.88 13.28
CA LEU A 428 -32.02 -1.54 13.49
C LEU A 428 -31.15 -2.25 12.44
N PRO A 429 -30.48 -1.52 11.53
CA PRO A 429 -29.46 -2.11 10.66
C PRO A 429 -28.17 -2.34 11.47
N GLY A 430 -27.70 -3.59 11.51
CA GLY A 430 -26.45 -3.99 12.18
C GLY A 430 -26.64 -4.75 13.49
N HIS A 431 -25.69 -4.62 14.42
CA HIS A 431 -25.72 -5.27 15.73
C HIS A 431 -26.70 -4.58 16.68
N ARG A 432 -27.48 -5.38 17.43
CA ARG A 432 -28.38 -4.88 18.47
C ARG A 432 -27.57 -4.38 19.67
N PRO A 433 -27.92 -3.22 20.26
CA PRO A 433 -27.20 -2.70 21.42
C PRO A 433 -27.39 -3.63 22.63
N GLU A 434 -26.31 -3.82 23.38
CA GLU A 434 -26.30 -4.59 24.63
C GLU A 434 -27.14 -3.87 25.71
N ILE A 435 -27.93 -4.62 26.49
CA ILE A 435 -28.67 -4.09 27.64
C ILE A 435 -28.00 -4.60 28.92
N ILE A 436 -27.47 -3.68 29.72
CA ILE A 436 -26.79 -3.96 30.98
C ILE A 436 -27.77 -3.69 32.12
N VAL A 437 -28.06 -4.69 32.94
CA VAL A 437 -28.95 -4.54 34.10
C VAL A 437 -28.13 -4.38 35.36
N THR A 438 -28.20 -3.21 35.98
CA THR A 438 -27.58 -2.96 37.29
C THR A 438 -28.39 -1.95 38.09
N PRO A 439 -28.57 -2.15 39.41
CA PRO A 439 -29.22 -1.16 40.25
C PRO A 439 -28.49 0.18 40.15
N PHE A 440 -29.21 1.22 39.71
CA PHE A 440 -28.69 2.58 39.67
C PHE A 440 -28.26 3.07 41.05
N LEU A 441 -26.95 3.29 41.19
CA LEU A 441 -26.32 3.85 42.38
C LEU A 441 -25.85 5.28 42.07
N ASP A 442 -26.36 6.25 42.82
CA ASP A 442 -26.00 7.67 42.63
C ASP A 442 -24.59 8.00 43.18
N LYS A 443 -24.04 7.12 44.03
CA LYS A 443 -22.70 7.26 44.60
C LYS A 443 -21.67 6.57 43.69
N LEU A 444 -20.60 7.28 43.36
CA LEU A 444 -19.46 6.74 42.63
C LEU A 444 -18.75 5.64 43.44
N HIS A 445 -18.33 4.56 42.77
CA HIS A 445 -17.51 3.52 43.38
C HIS A 445 -16.19 4.06 43.89
N ASP A 446 -15.76 3.59 45.06
CA ASP A 446 -14.46 3.95 45.61
C ASP A 446 -13.35 3.20 44.87
N ILE A 447 -12.70 3.91 43.95
CA ILE A 447 -11.58 3.41 43.14
C ILE A 447 -10.20 3.70 43.75
N SER A 448 -10.11 4.32 44.94
CA SER A 448 -8.86 4.81 45.51
C SER A 448 -7.77 3.75 45.69
N THR A 449 -8.17 2.50 45.94
CA THR A 449 -7.27 1.35 46.14
C THR A 449 -6.91 0.61 44.85
N ARG A 450 -7.73 0.75 43.79
CA ARG A 450 -7.64 0.02 42.52
C ARG A 450 -7.18 0.88 41.35
N SER A 451 -7.27 2.20 41.46
CA SER A 451 -6.87 3.11 40.41
C SER A 451 -5.35 3.05 40.18
N VAL A 452 -4.96 3.03 38.92
CA VAL A 452 -3.56 3.21 38.51
C VAL A 452 -3.16 4.67 38.70
N LYS A 453 -1.99 4.89 39.30
CA LYS A 453 -1.41 6.23 39.47
C LYS A 453 -0.05 6.29 38.80
N HIS A 454 0.09 7.19 37.83
CA HIS A 454 1.36 7.45 37.15
C HIS A 454 1.59 8.98 37.06
N PRO A 455 2.82 9.48 37.28
CA PRO A 455 3.09 10.92 37.32
C PRO A 455 2.91 11.62 35.96
N GLU A 456 3.16 10.92 34.86
CA GLU A 456 3.18 11.51 33.51
C GLU A 456 2.01 11.07 32.61
N PHE A 457 1.33 9.97 32.93
CA PHE A 457 0.34 9.36 32.03
C PHE A 457 -0.98 9.18 32.79
N PRO A 458 -2.09 9.72 32.28
CA PRO A 458 -3.37 9.63 32.95
C PRO A 458 -3.96 8.22 32.81
N SER A 459 -4.77 7.83 33.79
CA SER A 459 -5.67 6.68 33.61
C SER A 459 -6.78 7.02 32.61
N LEU A 460 -7.41 6.01 32.02
CA LEU A 460 -8.58 6.20 31.16
C LEU A 460 -9.71 6.86 31.97
N PHE A 461 -9.93 6.45 33.22
CA PHE A 461 -10.91 7.10 34.10
C PHE A 461 -10.66 8.61 34.28
N GLU A 462 -9.41 9.04 34.49
CA GLU A 462 -9.07 10.47 34.65
C GLU A 462 -9.13 11.26 33.33
N SER A 463 -8.95 10.57 32.21
CA SER A 463 -8.98 11.15 30.86
C SER A 463 -10.40 11.34 30.34
N LEU A 464 -11.36 10.59 30.85
CA LEU A 464 -12.77 10.71 30.52
C LEU A 464 -13.46 11.74 31.42
N GLU A 465 -14.38 12.49 30.84
CA GLU A 465 -15.34 13.33 31.54
C GLU A 465 -16.71 12.65 31.43
N ILE A 466 -17.20 12.17 32.57
CA ILE A 466 -18.43 11.38 32.67
C ILE A 466 -19.38 12.11 33.62
N ASN A 467 -20.46 12.66 33.07
CA ASN A 467 -21.40 13.51 33.82
C ASN A 467 -22.40 12.72 34.68
N ASN A 468 -22.43 11.39 34.54
CA ASN A 468 -23.38 10.52 35.23
C ASN A 468 -22.63 9.42 36.01
N ASN A 469 -22.76 9.45 37.35
CA ASN A 469 -22.10 8.49 38.24
C ASN A 469 -22.50 7.04 37.95
N ILE A 470 -23.73 6.79 37.48
CA ILE A 470 -24.20 5.45 37.10
C ILE A 470 -23.40 4.96 35.90
N VAL A 471 -23.20 5.82 34.89
CA VAL A 471 -22.39 5.49 33.70
C VAL A 471 -20.93 5.24 34.10
N ALA A 472 -20.36 6.07 34.98
CA ALA A 472 -19.00 5.89 35.47
C ALA A 472 -18.82 4.54 36.19
N ASN A 473 -19.78 4.19 37.06
CA ASN A 473 -19.79 2.91 37.77
C ASN A 473 -19.86 1.71 36.81
N ILE A 474 -20.71 1.76 35.78
CA ILE A 474 -20.81 0.70 34.78
C ILE A 474 -19.51 0.52 34.01
N LEU A 475 -18.84 1.61 33.64
CA LEU A 475 -17.56 1.54 32.92
C LEU A 475 -16.45 0.99 33.81
N ILE A 476 -16.45 1.31 35.11
CA ILE A 476 -15.55 0.69 36.11
C ILE A 476 -15.82 -0.82 36.18
N ASP A 477 -17.09 -1.22 36.31
CA ASP A 477 -17.46 -2.64 36.45
C ASP A 477 -17.16 -3.46 35.19
N MET A 478 -17.50 -2.93 34.02
CA MET A 478 -17.45 -3.68 32.76
C MET A 478 -16.15 -3.56 31.98
N ARG A 479 -15.39 -2.48 32.20
CA ARG A 479 -14.14 -2.19 31.47
C ARG A 479 -12.95 -1.85 32.37
N SER A 480 -13.15 -1.74 33.69
CA SER A 480 -12.10 -1.44 34.67
C SER A 480 -11.24 -0.24 34.26
N ILE A 481 -11.90 0.82 33.79
CA ILE A 481 -11.27 2.01 33.20
C ILE A 481 -10.31 2.73 34.16
N GLU A 482 -10.42 2.49 35.46
CA GLU A 482 -9.51 2.98 36.50
C GLU A 482 -8.16 2.26 36.53
N THR A 483 -8.05 1.10 35.88
CA THR A 483 -6.83 0.27 35.81
C THR A 483 -6.09 0.40 34.48
N VAL A 484 -6.61 1.23 33.56
CA VAL A 484 -6.10 1.39 32.19
C VAL A 484 -5.30 2.69 32.07
N LEU A 485 -4.09 2.64 31.51
CA LEU A 485 -3.26 3.82 31.22
C LEU A 485 -3.40 4.25 29.76
N LEU A 486 -3.34 5.56 29.49
CA LEU A 486 -3.27 6.11 28.14
C LEU A 486 -1.89 6.74 27.90
N ILE A 487 -1.16 6.24 26.91
CA ILE A 487 0.23 6.65 26.63
C ILE A 487 0.38 6.98 25.15
N LYS A 488 0.58 8.24 24.78
CA LYS A 488 0.56 8.68 23.38
C LYS A 488 1.55 7.94 22.48
N ASP A 489 2.79 7.79 22.93
CA ASP A 489 3.87 7.20 22.15
C ASP A 489 4.00 5.68 22.37
N ASN A 490 4.06 4.93 21.26
CA ASN A 490 4.13 3.46 21.26
C ASN A 490 5.41 2.92 21.93
N ARG A 491 6.54 3.61 21.78
CA ARG A 491 7.82 3.22 22.42
C ARG A 491 7.76 3.49 23.92
N MET A 492 7.23 4.65 24.33
CA MET A 492 7.02 4.96 25.74
C MET A 492 6.08 3.96 26.40
N ALA A 493 4.99 3.59 25.73
CA ALA A 493 4.05 2.59 26.25
C ALA A 493 4.74 1.25 26.52
N ARG A 494 5.63 0.80 25.62
CA ARG A 494 6.46 -0.39 25.82
C ARG A 494 7.44 -0.24 26.98
N GLN A 495 8.10 0.91 27.09
CA GLN A 495 9.06 1.17 28.18
C GLN A 495 8.38 1.21 29.55
N VAL A 496 7.16 1.72 29.65
CA VAL A 496 6.41 1.79 30.92
C VAL A 496 5.79 0.44 31.29
N MET A 497 5.25 -0.30 30.31
CA MET A 497 4.48 -1.52 30.59
C MET A 497 5.32 -2.80 30.63
N ILE A 498 6.36 -2.97 29.80
CA ILE A 498 7.07 -4.24 29.65
C ILE A 498 7.98 -4.58 30.85
N PRO A 499 8.79 -3.65 31.40
CA PRO A 499 9.72 -3.99 32.48
C PRO A 499 8.95 -4.37 33.76
N ARG A 500 8.01 -3.51 34.16
CA ARG A 500 7.08 -3.73 35.27
C ARG A 500 5.96 -2.70 35.15
N PRO A 501 4.71 -3.11 34.85
CA PRO A 501 3.59 -2.18 34.78
C PRO A 501 3.44 -1.39 36.09
N PRO A 502 2.99 -0.12 36.03
CA PRO A 502 2.63 0.64 37.21
C PRO A 502 1.63 -0.12 38.10
N ARG A 503 1.68 0.14 39.41
CA ARG A 503 0.80 -0.55 40.36
C ARG A 503 -0.67 -0.36 39.96
N ASN A 504 -1.41 -1.46 39.95
CA ASN A 504 -2.81 -1.55 39.52
C ASN A 504 -3.06 -1.28 38.02
N CYS A 505 -2.02 -1.15 37.18
CA CYS A 505 -2.19 -1.06 35.74
C CYS A 505 -2.39 -2.45 35.12
N THR A 506 -3.47 -2.65 34.36
CA THR A 506 -3.75 -3.91 33.66
C THR A 506 -3.31 -3.87 32.20
N VAL A 507 -3.57 -2.75 31.52
CA VAL A 507 -3.26 -2.53 30.10
C VAL A 507 -3.02 -1.04 29.85
N ALA A 508 -2.14 -0.72 28.90
CA ALA A 508 -2.02 0.62 28.37
C ALA A 508 -2.50 0.67 26.92
N TYR A 509 -3.20 1.74 26.55
CA TYR A 509 -3.58 2.03 25.17
C TYR A 509 -2.76 3.19 24.63
N THR A 510 -2.31 3.04 23.39
CA THR A 510 -1.57 4.10 22.69
C THR A 510 -2.50 5.04 21.94
N ALA A 511 -2.03 6.23 21.55
CA ALA A 511 -2.81 7.16 20.72
C ALA A 511 -3.26 6.51 19.39
N MET A 512 -2.50 5.53 18.89
CA MET A 512 -2.82 4.78 17.66
C MET A 512 -3.78 3.60 17.90
N GLY A 513 -4.26 3.40 19.14
CA GLY A 513 -5.18 2.31 19.48
C GLY A 513 -4.50 0.96 19.78
N ASP A 514 -3.15 0.91 19.80
CA ASP A 514 -2.42 -0.30 20.16
C ASP A 514 -2.56 -0.61 21.65
N GLN A 515 -2.69 -1.90 21.98
CA GLN A 515 -2.80 -2.43 23.33
C GLN A 515 -1.46 -2.97 23.81
N VAL A 516 -0.99 -2.46 24.94
CA VAL A 516 0.29 -2.85 25.54
C VAL A 516 0.04 -3.46 26.91
N PHE A 517 0.33 -4.75 27.03
CA PHE A 517 0.34 -5.49 28.27
C PHE A 517 1.78 -5.64 28.78
N SER A 518 1.95 -6.22 29.98
CA SER A 518 3.28 -6.52 30.53
C SER A 518 4.10 -7.47 29.66
N ASP A 519 3.43 -8.36 28.91
CA ASP A 519 4.07 -9.43 28.15
C ASP A 519 3.69 -9.50 26.67
N ARG A 520 2.72 -8.70 26.23
CA ARG A 520 2.11 -8.79 24.90
C ARG A 520 1.81 -7.40 24.33
N TYR A 521 1.89 -7.29 23.02
CA TYR A 521 1.60 -6.08 22.26
C TYR A 521 0.64 -6.45 21.12
N TYR A 522 -0.49 -5.76 21.03
CA TYR A 522 -1.46 -5.94 19.95
C TYR A 522 -1.67 -4.62 19.22
N SER A 523 -1.56 -4.64 17.90
CA SER A 523 -1.88 -3.47 17.09
C SER A 523 -3.40 -3.19 17.12
N GLY A 524 -3.77 -1.93 17.09
CA GLY A 524 -5.17 -1.50 17.04
C GLY A 524 -5.86 -1.94 15.74
N GLU A 525 -7.08 -2.46 15.84
CA GLU A 525 -7.93 -2.78 14.67
C GLU A 525 -8.65 -1.55 14.10
N MET A 526 -8.77 -0.49 14.90
CA MET A 526 -9.46 0.74 14.53
C MET A 526 -8.43 1.78 14.10
N GLU A 527 -8.55 2.29 12.86
CA GLU A 527 -7.66 3.33 12.34
C GLU A 527 -7.98 4.73 12.87
N ARG A 528 -9.19 4.97 13.42
CA ARG A 528 -9.65 6.29 13.86
C ARG A 528 -10.84 6.27 14.83
N ALA A 529 -10.90 7.30 15.67
CA ALA A 529 -11.96 7.56 16.63
C ALA A 529 -13.25 8.06 15.95
N ARG A 530 -14.38 7.37 16.18
CA ARG A 530 -15.69 7.60 15.56
C ARG A 530 -16.69 8.32 16.47
N PHE A 531 -16.58 8.18 17.79
CA PHE A 531 -17.58 8.60 18.76
C PHE A 531 -17.10 9.78 19.63
N LEU A 532 -15.87 9.68 20.14
CA LEU A 532 -15.22 10.61 21.06
C LEU A 532 -14.36 11.65 20.33
N SER A 533 -14.22 11.57 19.00
CA SER A 533 -13.51 12.58 18.23
C SER A 533 -14.27 13.91 18.20
N SER A 534 -13.53 15.00 18.46
CA SER A 534 -14.01 16.39 18.38
C SER A 534 -13.96 16.94 16.95
N ASN A 535 -13.16 16.33 16.07
CA ASN A 535 -12.81 16.90 14.77
C ASN A 535 -13.65 16.35 13.61
N VAL A 536 -14.98 16.37 13.77
CA VAL A 536 -15.92 15.92 12.73
C VAL A 536 -15.89 16.86 11.51
N GLU A 537 -15.56 18.13 11.71
CA GLU A 537 -15.49 19.13 10.63
C GLU A 537 -14.34 18.84 9.66
N GLU A 538 -13.13 18.59 10.17
CA GLU A 538 -12.00 18.24 9.31
C GLU A 538 -12.28 16.96 8.51
N GLN A 539 -12.87 15.94 9.17
CA GLN A 539 -13.28 14.70 8.50
C GLN A 539 -14.34 14.91 7.42
N MET A 540 -15.32 15.78 7.66
CA MET A 540 -16.31 16.14 6.65
C MET A 540 -15.66 16.86 5.47
N THR A 541 -14.70 17.75 5.71
CA THR A 541 -14.00 18.46 4.64
C THR A 541 -13.09 17.55 3.82
N GLU A 542 -12.39 16.61 4.46
CA GLU A 542 -11.56 15.61 3.80
C GLU A 542 -12.42 14.67 2.93
N LEU A 543 -13.50 14.13 3.50
CA LEU A 543 -14.41 13.26 2.77
C LEU A 543 -15.14 13.99 1.63
N GLN A 544 -15.40 15.30 1.78
CA GLN A 544 -15.90 16.15 0.70
C GLN A 544 -14.88 16.31 -0.43
N ARG A 545 -13.60 16.51 -0.09
CA ARG A 545 -12.52 16.57 -1.10
C ARG A 545 -12.40 15.24 -1.84
N GLU A 546 -12.42 14.12 -1.13
CA GLU A 546 -12.43 12.79 -1.74
C GLU A 546 -13.64 12.59 -2.66
N LEU A 547 -14.84 12.99 -2.22
CA LEU A 547 -16.05 12.93 -3.05
C LEU A 547 -15.92 13.76 -4.32
N VAL A 548 -15.31 14.94 -4.27
CA VAL A 548 -15.05 15.76 -5.47
C VAL A 548 -14.13 15.03 -6.44
N VAL A 549 -13.05 14.41 -5.94
CA VAL A 549 -12.09 13.65 -6.76
C VAL A 549 -12.78 12.46 -7.42
N VAL A 550 -13.47 11.62 -6.65
CA VAL A 550 -14.12 10.41 -7.18
C VAL A 550 -15.29 10.76 -8.12
N LYS A 551 -16.05 11.84 -7.84
CA LYS A 551 -17.06 12.35 -8.80
C LYS A 551 -16.44 12.88 -10.09
N GLY A 552 -15.24 13.46 -10.02
CA GLY A 552 -14.44 13.82 -11.20
C GLY A 552 -14.15 12.60 -12.08
N GLN A 553 -13.73 11.49 -11.47
CA GLN A 553 -13.47 10.22 -12.17
C GLN A 553 -14.75 9.64 -12.81
N VAL A 554 -15.91 9.73 -12.13
CA VAL A 554 -17.20 9.35 -12.72
C VAL A 554 -17.50 10.17 -13.97
N ASN A 555 -17.29 11.49 -13.92
CA ASN A 555 -17.53 12.36 -15.08
C ASN A 555 -16.59 12.03 -16.25
N GLU A 556 -15.31 11.81 -15.98
CA GLU A 556 -14.32 11.41 -17.00
C GLU A 556 -14.73 10.09 -17.67
N LYS A 557 -15.04 9.06 -16.88
CA LYS A 557 -15.50 7.76 -17.39
C LYS A 557 -16.83 7.85 -18.13
N GLN A 558 -17.74 8.70 -17.67
CA GLN A 558 -19.01 8.96 -18.35
C GLN A 558 -18.79 9.64 -19.71
N GLN A 559 -17.82 10.55 -19.82
CA GLN A 559 -17.42 11.17 -21.09
C GLN A 559 -16.82 10.14 -22.05
N GLU A 560 -15.93 9.25 -21.57
CA GLU A 560 -15.37 8.15 -22.37
C GLU A 560 -16.46 7.24 -22.96
N VAL A 561 -17.44 6.85 -22.14
CA VAL A 561 -18.61 6.06 -22.59
C VAL A 561 -19.36 6.81 -23.68
N THR A 562 -19.64 8.10 -23.47
CA THR A 562 -20.41 8.92 -24.40
C THR A 562 -19.68 9.10 -25.74
N LEU A 563 -18.36 9.30 -25.73
CA LEU A 563 -17.55 9.42 -26.94
C LEU A 563 -17.53 8.11 -27.72
N ASN A 564 -17.32 6.98 -27.05
CA ASN A 564 -17.31 5.67 -27.68
C ASN A 564 -18.70 5.27 -28.23
N ASP A 565 -19.78 5.65 -27.55
CA ASP A 565 -21.15 5.44 -28.05
C ASP A 565 -21.45 6.30 -29.29
N LYS A 566 -20.96 7.55 -29.35
CA LYS A 566 -21.04 8.39 -30.56
C LYS A 566 -20.28 7.78 -31.74
N GLU A 567 -19.08 7.26 -31.50
CA GLU A 567 -18.28 6.57 -32.53
C GLU A 567 -18.99 5.30 -33.03
N LYS A 568 -19.53 4.49 -32.12
CA LYS A 568 -20.36 3.32 -32.46
C LYS A 568 -21.56 3.71 -33.31
N HIS A 569 -22.26 4.78 -32.93
CA HIS A 569 -23.42 5.27 -33.68
C HIS A 569 -23.04 5.74 -35.09
N SER A 570 -21.95 6.49 -35.24
CA SER A 570 -21.42 6.91 -36.55
C SER A 570 -21.10 5.71 -37.44
N ASN A 571 -20.37 4.71 -36.91
CA ASN A 571 -20.04 3.49 -37.65
C ASN A 571 -21.29 2.67 -38.02
N THR A 572 -22.31 2.69 -37.16
CA THR A 572 -23.60 2.03 -37.43
C THR A 572 -24.35 2.74 -38.57
N ILE A 573 -24.36 4.08 -38.60
CA ILE A 573 -24.95 4.84 -39.71
C ILE A 573 -24.24 4.53 -41.03
N GLN A 574 -22.89 4.53 -41.03
CA GLN A 574 -22.11 4.22 -42.23
C GLN A 574 -22.34 2.80 -42.73
N LEU A 575 -22.45 1.82 -41.82
CA LEU A 575 -22.81 0.45 -42.16
C LEU A 575 -24.18 0.38 -42.84
N THR A 576 -25.20 1.05 -42.30
CA THR A 576 -26.56 1.09 -42.87
C THR A 576 -26.57 1.77 -44.24
N GLN A 577 -25.82 2.86 -44.43
CA GLN A 577 -25.68 3.53 -45.72
C GLN A 577 -25.04 2.60 -46.77
N LYS A 578 -23.99 1.87 -46.39
CA LYS A 578 -23.32 0.91 -47.29
C LYS A 578 -24.21 -0.29 -47.61
N GLN A 579 -24.99 -0.77 -46.65
CA GLN A 579 -26.01 -1.80 -46.87
C GLN A 579 -27.07 -1.35 -47.90
N ALA A 580 -27.52 -0.08 -47.84
CA ALA A 580 -28.45 0.47 -48.82
C ALA A 580 -27.82 0.61 -50.22
N GLN A 581 -26.55 1.05 -50.30
CA GLN A 581 -25.79 1.10 -51.55
C GLN A 581 -25.62 -0.29 -52.18
N MET A 582 -25.38 -1.31 -51.37
CA MET A 582 -25.29 -2.71 -51.83
C MET A 582 -26.59 -3.16 -52.49
N THR A 583 -27.74 -2.88 -51.87
CA THR A 583 -29.06 -3.23 -52.44
C THR A 583 -29.29 -2.51 -53.77
N GLN A 584 -28.96 -1.21 -53.86
CA GLN A 584 -29.11 -0.44 -55.11
C GLN A 584 -28.24 -0.98 -56.25
N ILE A 585 -26.98 -1.34 -55.96
CA ILE A 585 -26.07 -1.93 -56.95
C ILE A 585 -26.61 -3.30 -57.41
N GLN A 586 -27.10 -4.12 -56.47
CA GLN A 586 -27.68 -5.43 -56.75
C GLN A 586 -28.92 -5.31 -57.66
N ASP A 587 -29.81 -4.36 -57.39
CA ASP A 587 -31.01 -4.10 -58.20
C ASP A 587 -30.65 -3.62 -59.62
N ARG A 588 -29.61 -2.78 -59.75
CA ARG A 588 -29.12 -2.29 -61.05
C ARG A 588 -28.46 -3.38 -61.89
N ILE A 589 -27.76 -4.32 -61.26
CA ILE A 589 -27.21 -5.50 -61.94
C ILE A 589 -28.36 -6.34 -62.52
N VAL A 590 -29.45 -6.53 -61.77
CA VAL A 590 -30.62 -7.28 -62.24
C VAL A 590 -31.33 -6.57 -63.40
N SER A 591 -31.50 -5.25 -63.33
CA SER A 591 -32.18 -4.50 -64.40
C SER A 591 -31.41 -4.49 -65.73
N LEU A 592 -30.09 -4.25 -65.69
CA LEU A 592 -29.23 -4.26 -66.89
C LEU A 592 -29.12 -5.67 -67.50
N SER A 593 -29.18 -6.72 -66.67
CA SER A 593 -29.21 -8.11 -67.14
C SER A 593 -30.49 -8.42 -67.93
N ASN A 594 -31.63 -7.82 -67.55
CA ASN A 594 -32.91 -7.97 -68.26
C ASN A 594 -32.98 -7.15 -69.55
N GLU A 595 -32.31 -6.00 -69.62
CA GLU A 595 -32.26 -5.14 -70.81
C GLU A 595 -31.43 -5.77 -71.93
N LEU A 596 -30.34 -6.45 -71.58
CA LEU A 596 -29.51 -7.23 -72.50
C LEU A 596 -30.27 -8.40 -73.17
N ARG A 597 -31.36 -8.84 -72.55
CA ARG A 597 -32.26 -9.90 -73.06
C ARG A 597 -33.32 -9.39 -74.04
N ARG A 598 -33.66 -8.09 -74.04
CA ARG A 598 -34.71 -7.51 -74.90
C ARG A 598 -34.22 -7.13 -76.30
N LEU A 599 -32.91 -6.94 -76.48
CA LEU A 599 -32.29 -6.53 -77.75
C LEU A 599 -32.16 -7.68 -78.78
N GLN A 600 -32.97 -8.74 -78.68
CA GLN A 600 -32.92 -9.93 -79.55
C GLN A 600 -34.06 -10.06 -80.57
N ASP A 601 -35.14 -9.26 -80.50
CA ASP A 601 -36.31 -9.41 -81.40
C ASP A 601 -36.84 -8.06 -81.87
N VAL A 602 -36.61 -7.64 -83.14
CA VAL A 602 -37.51 -6.77 -83.95
C VAL A 602 -37.18 -6.90 -85.45
N GLU A 603 -38.18 -7.22 -86.29
CA GLU A 603 -38.20 -7.04 -87.76
C GLU A 603 -38.94 -5.73 -88.14
N PRO A 604 -38.62 -5.05 -89.27
CA PRO A 604 -39.38 -3.90 -89.77
C PRO A 604 -40.18 -4.19 -91.06
N GLU A 605 -41.37 -3.58 -91.18
CA GLU A 605 -42.19 -3.52 -92.40
C GLU A 605 -41.95 -2.24 -93.21
N GLU A 606 -41.96 -2.35 -94.55
CA GLU A 606 -41.91 -1.26 -95.54
C GLU A 606 -43.33 -0.82 -95.96
N SER A 607 -43.47 0.41 -96.49
CA SER A 607 -44.39 0.69 -97.62
C SER A 607 -44.15 2.06 -98.29
N SER A 608 -44.41 2.05 -99.61
CA SER A 608 -44.08 2.93 -100.74
C SER A 608 -45.07 4.10 -101.01
N VAL A 609 -44.70 5.04 -101.91
CA VAL A 609 -45.39 5.35 -103.21
C VAL A 609 -45.12 6.79 -103.70
N TYR A 610 -44.90 6.92 -105.02
CA TYR A 610 -44.59 8.11 -105.84
C TYR A 610 -45.82 8.52 -106.68
N VAL A 611 -45.69 9.58 -107.51
CA VAL A 611 -46.22 9.71 -108.90
C VAL A 611 -47.12 10.95 -109.20
N LEU A 612 -46.60 11.78 -110.12
CA LEU A 612 -47.20 12.59 -111.22
C LEU A 612 -48.18 13.73 -110.87
N GLU A 613 -48.53 14.70 -111.72
CA GLU A 613 -48.56 14.90 -113.18
C GLU A 613 -48.29 16.41 -113.45
N GLU A 614 -47.62 16.85 -114.53
CA GLU A 614 -48.13 16.99 -115.91
C GLU A 614 -49.33 17.95 -116.03
N GLU A 615 -49.07 19.24 -116.29
CA GLU A 615 -49.99 20.12 -117.01
C GLU A 615 -49.32 21.48 -117.28
N LEU A 616 -49.75 22.13 -118.37
CA LEU A 616 -49.58 23.56 -118.71
C LEU A 616 -48.56 23.93 -119.79
N GLN A 617 -48.92 23.48 -120.99
CA GLN A 617 -48.44 23.81 -122.34
C GLN A 617 -48.91 25.19 -122.87
N ASP A 618 -49.14 26.20 -122.02
CA ASP A 618 -49.88 27.43 -122.42
C ASP A 618 -49.12 28.78 -122.35
N MET A 619 -47.79 28.79 -122.12
CA MET A 619 -47.05 30.05 -121.86
C MET A 619 -45.89 30.37 -122.83
N GLN A 620 -46.00 29.97 -124.10
CA GLN A 620 -44.99 30.26 -125.14
C GLN A 620 -45.07 31.67 -125.77
N GLU A 621 -46.09 32.47 -125.46
CA GLU A 621 -46.28 33.77 -126.13
C GLU A 621 -45.89 35.02 -125.28
N GLN A 622 -45.55 34.87 -123.99
CA GLN A 622 -45.22 36.02 -123.09
C GLN A 622 -43.73 36.40 -123.02
N ILE A 623 -42.89 35.70 -123.77
CA ILE A 623 -41.44 35.59 -123.58
C ILE A 623 -40.68 36.87 -123.96
N VAL A 624 -41.10 37.52 -125.04
CA VAL A 624 -40.33 38.61 -125.66
C VAL A 624 -40.45 39.93 -124.91
N ALA A 625 -41.46 40.11 -124.05
CA ALA A 625 -41.68 41.36 -123.32
C ALA A 625 -40.89 41.48 -121.99
N LEU A 626 -40.28 40.39 -121.51
CA LEU A 626 -39.74 40.29 -120.14
C LEU A 626 -38.21 40.46 -120.04
N GLN A 627 -37.47 40.34 -121.15
CA GLN A 627 -36.02 40.52 -121.19
C GLN A 627 -35.57 41.95 -120.82
N GLY A 628 -36.29 42.99 -121.25
CA GLY A 628 -35.88 44.39 -120.98
C GLY A 628 -36.01 44.85 -119.52
N LYS A 629 -36.73 44.13 -118.66
CA LYS A 629 -36.87 44.44 -117.22
C LYS A 629 -35.86 43.71 -116.34
N PHE A 630 -35.17 42.70 -116.88
CA PHE A 630 -34.23 41.85 -116.16
C PHE A 630 -32.87 42.55 -115.95
N ASP A 631 -32.37 43.24 -116.98
CA ASP A 631 -31.03 43.84 -116.97
C ASP A 631 -30.88 44.99 -115.95
N ASN A 632 -31.93 45.78 -115.72
CA ASN A 632 -31.91 46.85 -114.71
C ASN A 632 -31.95 46.32 -113.26
N ALA A 633 -32.62 45.19 -113.01
CA ALA A 633 -32.66 44.58 -111.68
C ALA A 633 -31.35 43.85 -111.33
N ALA A 634 -30.59 43.41 -112.34
CA ALA A 634 -29.32 42.69 -112.16
C ALA A 634 -28.22 43.59 -111.57
N ASN A 635 -28.06 44.82 -112.08
CA ASN A 635 -27.06 45.77 -111.61
C ASN A 635 -27.28 46.22 -110.14
N ILE A 636 -28.54 46.38 -109.71
CA ILE A 636 -28.86 46.78 -108.32
C ILE A 636 -28.56 45.64 -107.34
N SER A 637 -28.80 44.39 -107.75
CA SER A 637 -28.49 43.21 -106.93
C SER A 637 -26.99 43.00 -106.76
N GLU A 638 -26.18 43.22 -107.79
CA GLU A 638 -24.72 43.03 -107.72
C GLU A 638 -24.05 44.02 -106.75
N SER A 639 -24.48 45.29 -106.76
CA SER A 639 -24.00 46.31 -105.80
C SER A 639 -24.38 45.98 -104.35
N THR A 640 -25.60 45.50 -104.12
CA THR A 640 -26.09 45.14 -102.77
C THR A 640 -25.39 43.89 -102.24
N GLN A 641 -25.06 42.95 -103.13
CA GLN A 641 -24.36 41.70 -102.82
C GLN A 641 -22.89 41.94 -102.42
N GLU A 642 -22.19 42.88 -103.07
CA GLU A 642 -20.82 43.24 -102.73
C GLU A 642 -20.73 43.98 -101.39
N GLU A 643 -21.64 44.93 -101.10
CA GLU A 643 -21.72 45.59 -99.79
C GLU A 643 -22.04 44.61 -98.65
N TYR A 644 -22.94 43.66 -98.87
CA TYR A 644 -23.20 42.57 -97.91
C TYR A 644 -21.96 41.71 -97.67
N ARG A 645 -21.18 41.40 -98.72
CA ARG A 645 -19.96 40.60 -98.61
C ARG A 645 -18.89 41.29 -97.77
N GLN A 646 -18.68 42.59 -97.98
CA GLN A 646 -17.73 43.38 -97.22
C GLN A 646 -18.13 43.50 -95.75
N MET A 647 -19.39 43.85 -95.47
CA MET A 647 -19.88 43.97 -94.09
C MET A 647 -19.87 42.63 -93.33
N LYS A 648 -20.11 41.52 -94.03
CA LYS A 648 -20.04 40.16 -93.44
C LYS A 648 -18.62 39.71 -93.14
N GLN A 649 -17.63 40.13 -93.93
CA GLN A 649 -16.22 39.93 -93.59
C GLN A 649 -15.81 40.72 -92.34
N GLU A 650 -16.29 41.96 -92.19
CA GLU A 650 -16.01 42.76 -91.00
C GLU A 650 -16.72 42.21 -89.74
N GLU A 651 -17.95 41.69 -89.87
CA GLU A 651 -18.64 40.94 -88.80
C GLU A 651 -17.81 39.74 -88.33
N GLN A 652 -17.30 38.93 -89.26
CA GLN A 652 -16.44 37.79 -88.92
C GLN A 652 -15.13 38.21 -88.25
N LYS A 653 -14.54 39.34 -88.67
CA LYS A 653 -13.31 39.88 -88.07
C LYS A 653 -13.54 40.34 -86.63
N GLN A 654 -14.66 40.99 -86.34
CA GLN A 654 -15.01 41.40 -84.98
C GLN A 654 -15.40 40.22 -84.09
N LEU A 655 -16.12 39.23 -84.63
CA LEU A 655 -16.44 37.99 -83.91
C LEU A 655 -15.18 37.20 -83.52
N ARG A 656 -14.16 37.17 -84.40
CA ARG A 656 -12.84 36.57 -84.08
C ARG A 656 -12.17 37.28 -82.90
N LYS A 657 -12.19 38.62 -82.85
CA LYS A 657 -11.61 39.39 -81.73
C LYS A 657 -12.33 39.08 -80.42
N ILE A 658 -13.66 39.04 -80.41
CA ILE A 658 -14.47 38.68 -79.24
C ILE A 658 -14.14 37.25 -78.76
N ASN A 659 -14.04 36.30 -79.68
CA ASN A 659 -13.72 34.91 -79.34
C ASN A 659 -12.30 34.75 -78.77
N VAL A 660 -11.33 35.54 -79.23
CA VAL A 660 -9.96 35.53 -78.67
C VAL A 660 -9.97 36.04 -77.23
N VAL A 661 -10.60 37.19 -76.97
CA VAL A 661 -10.70 37.76 -75.61
C VAL A 661 -11.48 36.83 -74.68
N LYS A 662 -12.57 36.21 -75.17
CA LYS A 662 -13.35 35.24 -74.39
C LYS A 662 -12.56 33.99 -74.04
N LYS A 663 -11.75 33.47 -74.97
CA LYS A 663 -10.88 32.31 -74.72
C LYS A 663 -9.77 32.65 -73.72
N GLU A 664 -9.23 33.87 -73.76
CA GLU A 664 -8.26 34.35 -72.78
C GLU A 664 -8.89 34.51 -71.39
N GLU A 665 -10.12 35.07 -71.29
CA GLU A 665 -10.87 35.15 -70.03
C GLU A 665 -11.18 33.78 -69.44
N GLU A 666 -11.69 32.83 -70.24
CA GLU A 666 -11.95 31.45 -69.81
C GLU A 666 -10.65 30.76 -69.31
N SER A 667 -9.52 31.03 -69.97
CA SER A 667 -8.20 30.51 -69.55
C SER A 667 -7.77 31.06 -68.19
N VAL A 668 -7.76 32.38 -68.04
CA VAL A 668 -7.36 33.05 -66.78
C VAL A 668 -8.32 32.67 -65.64
N ARG A 669 -9.62 32.50 -65.93
CA ARG A 669 -10.62 32.07 -64.95
C ARG A 669 -10.44 30.62 -64.49
N THR A 670 -9.98 29.74 -65.38
CA THR A 670 -9.64 28.36 -65.02
C THR A 670 -8.41 28.33 -64.10
N GLU A 671 -7.40 29.15 -64.39
CA GLU A 671 -6.22 29.32 -63.52
C GLU A 671 -6.59 29.93 -62.16
N TYR A 672 -7.46 30.94 -62.14
CA TYR A 672 -8.00 31.54 -60.91
C TYR A 672 -8.62 30.49 -59.99
N GLN A 673 -9.48 29.61 -60.53
CA GLN A 673 -10.12 28.54 -59.77
C GLN A 673 -9.11 27.53 -59.22
N SER A 674 -8.05 27.25 -59.98
CA SER A 674 -6.95 26.38 -59.54
C SER A 674 -6.20 26.97 -58.34
N VAL A 675 -5.82 28.26 -58.40
CA VAL A 675 -5.13 28.95 -57.30
C VAL A 675 -6.03 29.09 -56.07
N GLU A 676 -7.34 29.33 -56.26
CA GLU A 676 -8.31 29.38 -55.16
C GLU A 676 -8.41 28.03 -54.43
N TYR A 677 -8.38 26.93 -55.18
CA TYR A 677 -8.33 25.58 -54.60
C TYR A 677 -7.05 25.37 -53.76
N GLU A 678 -5.88 25.84 -54.23
CA GLU A 678 -4.63 25.75 -53.47
C GLU A 678 -4.68 26.51 -52.15
N ILE A 679 -5.30 27.70 -52.12
CA ILE A 679 -5.49 28.48 -50.90
C ILE A 679 -6.39 27.75 -49.92
N ARG A 680 -7.51 27.17 -50.39
CA ARG A 680 -8.41 26.36 -49.54
C ARG A 680 -7.67 25.16 -48.95
N LYS A 681 -6.83 24.50 -49.75
CA LYS A 681 -5.97 23.39 -49.31
C LYS A 681 -4.97 23.85 -48.25
N CYS A 682 -4.27 24.97 -48.44
CA CYS A 682 -3.33 25.53 -47.47
C CYS A 682 -4.00 25.89 -46.14
N LYS A 683 -5.17 26.55 -46.19
CA LYS A 683 -5.97 26.90 -45.00
C LYS A 683 -6.43 25.65 -44.22
N CYS A 684 -6.82 24.59 -44.92
CA CYS A 684 -7.19 23.32 -44.29
C CYS A 684 -6.00 22.68 -43.56
N VAL A 685 -4.84 22.62 -44.22
CA VAL A 685 -3.61 22.07 -43.63
C VAL A 685 -3.14 22.91 -42.44
N GLN A 686 -3.20 24.23 -42.51
CA GLN A 686 -2.89 25.12 -41.39
C GLN A 686 -3.76 24.83 -40.17
N ARG A 687 -5.09 24.77 -40.32
CA ARG A 687 -5.98 24.45 -39.18
C ARG A 687 -5.64 23.10 -38.55
N SER A 688 -5.32 22.10 -39.38
CA SER A 688 -4.91 20.78 -38.89
C SER A 688 -3.58 20.84 -38.13
N VAL A 689 -2.59 21.58 -38.63
CA VAL A 689 -1.29 21.77 -37.96
C VAL A 689 -1.47 22.55 -36.65
N GLN A 690 -2.32 23.56 -36.64
CA GLN A 690 -2.59 24.42 -35.48
C GLN A 690 -3.28 23.66 -34.35
N GLU A 691 -4.25 22.81 -34.67
CA GLU A 691 -4.88 21.94 -33.66
C GLU A 691 -3.89 20.91 -33.11
N LYS A 692 -3.07 20.29 -33.98
CA LYS A 692 -2.00 19.37 -33.54
C LYS A 692 -0.97 20.06 -32.65
N LYS A 693 -0.59 21.31 -32.97
CA LYS A 693 0.30 22.14 -32.15
C LYS A 693 -0.33 22.43 -30.79
N ARG A 694 -1.62 22.73 -30.73
CA ARG A 694 -2.35 23.01 -29.48
C ARG A 694 -2.32 21.80 -28.53
N VAL A 695 -2.61 20.61 -29.05
CA VAL A 695 -2.54 19.35 -28.29
C VAL A 695 -1.11 19.08 -27.83
N GLN A 696 -0.12 19.20 -28.72
CA GLN A 696 1.29 19.00 -28.39
C GLN A 696 1.79 19.97 -27.31
N LEU A 697 1.38 21.25 -27.35
CA LEU A 697 1.74 22.26 -26.35
C LEU A 697 1.17 21.94 -24.97
N HIS A 698 -0.05 21.40 -24.92
CA HIS A 698 -0.67 20.95 -23.68
C HIS A 698 0.13 19.77 -23.08
N ASP A 699 0.40 18.73 -23.87
CA ASP A 699 1.15 17.55 -23.43
C ASP A 699 2.58 17.90 -23.01
N PHE A 700 3.24 18.81 -23.75
CA PHE A 700 4.56 19.33 -23.42
C PHE A 700 4.55 20.11 -22.10
N SER A 701 3.55 20.98 -21.88
CA SER A 701 3.38 21.72 -20.62
C SER A 701 3.23 20.77 -19.42
N ASP A 702 2.39 19.75 -19.55
CA ASP A 702 2.18 18.77 -18.47
C ASP A 702 3.43 17.94 -18.20
N THR A 703 4.16 17.53 -19.25
CA THR A 703 5.43 16.82 -19.09
C THR A 703 6.48 17.70 -18.41
N LYS A 704 6.51 19.01 -18.71
CA LYS A 704 7.40 19.98 -18.08
C LYS A 704 7.08 20.20 -16.59
N LYS A 705 5.79 20.23 -16.22
CA LYS A 705 5.37 20.26 -14.80
C LYS A 705 5.84 19.01 -14.06
N LYS A 706 5.62 17.82 -14.63
CA LYS A 706 6.09 16.55 -14.05
C LYS A 706 7.62 16.52 -13.88
N LEU A 707 8.37 17.08 -14.83
CA LEU A 707 9.83 17.20 -14.71
C LEU A 707 10.24 18.07 -13.52
N MET A 708 9.58 19.22 -13.30
CA MET A 708 9.86 20.10 -12.15
C MET A 708 9.53 19.42 -10.81
N GLU A 709 8.39 18.73 -10.72
CA GLU A 709 8.04 17.95 -9.53
C GLU A 709 9.07 16.85 -9.24
N GLN A 710 9.54 16.16 -10.29
CA GLN A 710 10.56 15.12 -10.14
C GLN A 710 11.94 15.68 -9.78
N GLU A 711 12.28 16.88 -10.26
CA GLU A 711 13.52 17.59 -9.89
C GLU A 711 13.54 17.93 -8.40
N GLN A 712 12.41 18.41 -7.84
CA GLN A 712 12.27 18.65 -6.40
C GLN A 712 12.44 17.35 -5.59
N LYS A 713 11.75 16.28 -6.00
CA LYS A 713 11.91 14.96 -5.36
C LYS A 713 13.35 14.45 -5.42
N LEU A 714 14.04 14.63 -6.55
CA LEU A 714 15.43 14.24 -6.69
C LEU A 714 16.33 15.00 -5.70
N GLN A 715 16.13 16.31 -5.54
CA GLN A 715 16.87 17.11 -4.57
C GLN A 715 16.60 16.65 -3.12
N GLU A 716 15.34 16.38 -2.78
CA GLU A 716 14.95 15.89 -1.46
C GLU A 716 15.58 14.54 -1.14
N VAL A 717 15.41 13.55 -2.02
CA VAL A 717 15.94 12.19 -1.82
C VAL A 717 17.47 12.20 -1.80
N THR A 718 18.12 13.01 -2.62
CA THR A 718 19.59 13.18 -2.60
C THR A 718 20.06 13.78 -1.29
N THR A 719 19.35 14.79 -0.76
CA THR A 719 19.69 15.42 0.52
C THR A 719 19.52 14.43 1.68
N MET A 720 18.44 13.65 1.67
CA MET A 720 18.23 12.58 2.66
C MET A 720 19.33 11.52 2.55
N ALA A 721 19.75 11.18 1.33
CA ALA A 721 20.80 10.21 1.11
C ALA A 721 22.15 10.64 1.66
N GLN A 722 22.56 11.87 1.38
CA GLN A 722 23.81 12.46 1.88
C GLN A 722 23.87 12.57 3.41
N ARG A 723 22.72 12.73 4.09
CA ARG A 723 22.66 12.73 5.56
C ARG A 723 22.99 11.37 6.17
N ILE A 724 22.64 10.27 5.49
CA ILE A 724 22.87 8.90 5.97
C ILE A 724 24.26 8.42 5.52
N CYS A 725 24.58 8.61 4.24
CA CYS A 725 25.83 8.20 3.62
C CYS A 725 26.32 9.35 2.73
N PRO A 726 27.29 10.17 3.20
CA PRO A 726 27.77 11.34 2.46
C PRO A 726 28.34 10.98 1.08
N ASP A 727 29.05 9.84 1.02
CA ASP A 727 29.71 9.37 -0.19
C ASP A 727 28.77 8.57 -1.06
N ARG A 728 28.79 8.86 -2.37
CA ARG A 728 27.96 8.16 -3.34
C ARG A 728 28.43 6.73 -3.55
N VAL A 729 27.56 5.77 -3.21
CA VAL A 729 27.82 4.34 -3.36
C VAL A 729 27.32 3.83 -4.71
N LYS A 730 28.12 3.00 -5.39
CA LYS A 730 27.73 2.38 -6.65
C LYS A 730 26.76 1.22 -6.39
N VAL A 731 25.52 1.35 -6.85
CA VAL A 731 24.47 0.36 -6.62
C VAL A 731 24.18 -0.46 -7.89
N THR A 732 24.41 -1.77 -7.82
CA THR A 732 24.12 -2.72 -8.90
C THR A 732 22.77 -3.43 -8.76
N GLN A 733 22.24 -3.50 -7.53
CA GLN A 733 20.98 -4.18 -7.22
C GLN A 733 19.77 -3.22 -7.23
N SER A 734 18.57 -3.78 -7.35
CA SER A 734 17.34 -2.98 -7.26
C SER A 734 17.04 -2.58 -5.81
N THR A 735 16.39 -1.42 -5.63
CA THR A 735 15.98 -0.91 -4.31
C THR A 735 15.11 -1.92 -3.55
N ARG A 736 14.23 -2.63 -4.27
CA ARG A 736 13.38 -3.69 -3.71
C ARG A 736 14.16 -4.88 -3.18
N CYS A 737 15.18 -5.34 -3.91
CA CYS A 737 16.03 -6.44 -3.46
C CYS A 737 16.80 -6.07 -2.18
N LEU A 738 17.34 -4.85 -2.11
CA LEU A 738 18.06 -4.35 -0.94
C LEU A 738 17.15 -4.25 0.29
N LEU A 739 15.91 -3.76 0.12
CA LEU A 739 14.91 -3.71 1.20
C LEU A 739 14.60 -5.09 1.79
N ILE A 740 14.34 -6.08 0.94
CA ILE A 740 14.03 -7.46 1.39
C ILE A 740 15.22 -8.05 2.17
N THR A 741 16.44 -7.83 1.70
CA THR A 741 17.64 -8.33 2.37
C THR A 741 17.86 -7.63 3.72
N LEU A 742 17.63 -6.31 3.78
CA LEU A 742 17.70 -5.54 5.03
C LEU A 742 16.66 -6.00 6.05
N GLU A 743 15.41 -6.27 5.65
CA GLU A 743 14.37 -6.78 6.54
C GLU A 743 14.74 -8.15 7.12
N LYS A 744 15.29 -9.05 6.29
CA LYS A 744 15.75 -10.37 6.74
C LYS A 744 16.91 -10.26 7.72
N LEU A 745 17.89 -9.41 7.44
CA LEU A 745 19.03 -9.17 8.34
C LEU A 745 18.58 -8.53 9.65
N LYS A 746 17.66 -7.55 9.59
CA LYS A 746 17.08 -6.92 10.78
C LYS A 746 16.35 -7.92 11.65
N ALA A 747 15.49 -8.76 11.07
CA ALA A 747 14.78 -9.80 11.79
C ALA A 747 15.75 -10.80 12.46
N ARG A 748 16.86 -11.13 11.79
CA ARG A 748 17.90 -12.01 12.35
C ARG A 748 18.70 -11.34 13.47
N ILE A 749 18.99 -10.05 13.37
CA ILE A 749 19.63 -9.28 14.44
C ILE A 749 18.69 -9.19 15.64
N ASP A 750 17.42 -8.84 15.42
CA ASP A 750 16.41 -8.68 16.47
C ASP A 750 16.12 -10.01 17.20
N SER A 751 16.06 -11.13 16.48
CA SER A 751 15.86 -12.46 17.09
C SER A 751 17.04 -12.91 17.95
N THR A 752 18.25 -12.41 17.69
CA THR A 752 19.45 -12.76 18.46
C THR A 752 19.71 -11.76 19.60
N HIS A 753 19.20 -10.52 19.51
CA HIS A 753 19.46 -9.47 20.50
C HIS A 753 18.51 -9.49 21.71
N HIS A 754 17.39 -10.22 21.63
CA HIS A 754 16.42 -10.32 22.72
C HIS A 754 16.65 -11.57 23.57
N PRO A 755 17.20 -11.44 24.80
CA PRO A 755 17.27 -12.58 25.70
C PRO A 755 15.85 -13.04 26.00
N THR A 756 15.55 -14.27 25.60
CA THR A 756 14.26 -14.91 25.78
C THR A 756 13.92 -15.01 27.27
N LYS A 757 12.62 -15.06 27.61
CA LYS A 757 12.16 -15.33 28.99
C LYS A 757 12.84 -16.57 29.59
N LYS A 758 13.19 -17.55 28.74
CA LYS A 758 13.92 -18.75 29.10
C LYS A 758 15.35 -18.46 29.56
N GLU A 759 16.12 -17.67 28.79
CA GLU A 759 17.49 -17.31 29.15
C GLU A 759 17.57 -16.48 30.44
N LYS A 760 16.61 -15.57 30.68
CA LYS A 760 16.53 -14.83 31.96
C LYS A 760 16.24 -15.77 33.14
N ALA A 761 15.35 -16.75 32.97
CA ALA A 761 15.05 -17.74 33.99
C ALA A 761 16.25 -18.67 34.26
N GLU A 762 16.99 -19.06 33.21
CA GLU A 762 18.24 -19.84 33.35
C GLU A 762 19.31 -19.07 34.13
N VAL A 763 19.50 -17.78 33.84
CA VAL A 763 20.47 -16.95 34.58
C VAL A 763 20.06 -16.81 36.05
N LEU A 764 18.78 -16.55 36.34
CA LEU A 764 18.29 -16.46 37.73
C LEU A 764 18.45 -17.78 38.48
N SER A 765 18.16 -18.90 37.82
CA SER A 765 18.35 -20.24 38.38
C SER A 765 19.83 -20.51 38.70
N TYR A 766 20.73 -20.17 37.77
CA TYR A 766 22.17 -20.32 37.95
C TYR A 766 22.71 -19.47 39.11
N LEU A 767 22.36 -18.18 39.15
CA LEU A 767 22.81 -17.28 40.22
C LEU A 767 22.28 -17.71 41.60
N SER A 768 21.07 -18.26 41.65
CA SER A 768 20.48 -18.77 42.89
C SER A 768 21.21 -20.01 43.38
N GLU A 769 21.53 -20.95 42.49
CA GLU A 769 22.27 -22.16 42.84
C GLU A 769 23.70 -21.83 43.29
N LEU A 770 24.38 -20.91 42.58
CA LEU A 770 25.69 -20.41 42.97
C LEU A 770 25.67 -19.75 44.35
N CYS A 771 24.64 -18.94 44.64
CA CYS A 771 24.48 -18.30 45.94
C CYS A 771 24.26 -19.34 47.06
N LYS A 772 23.43 -20.39 46.83
CA LYS A 772 23.23 -21.48 47.80
C LYS A 772 24.54 -22.20 48.12
N MET A 773 25.26 -22.64 47.08
CA MET A 773 26.51 -23.39 47.24
C MET A 773 27.55 -22.60 48.06
N ASN A 774 27.73 -21.31 47.73
CA ASN A 774 28.69 -20.47 48.44
C ASN A 774 28.23 -20.19 49.88
N PHE A 775 26.93 -19.99 50.11
CA PHE A 775 26.41 -19.79 51.46
C PHE A 775 26.65 -20.99 52.38
N ASP A 776 26.37 -22.19 51.88
CA ASP A 776 26.59 -23.45 52.62
C ASP A 776 28.08 -23.65 52.91
N ALA A 777 28.96 -23.41 51.93
CA ALA A 777 30.40 -23.48 52.10
C ALA A 777 30.92 -22.50 53.18
N MET A 778 30.37 -21.28 53.23
CA MET A 778 30.76 -20.27 54.23
C MET A 778 30.26 -20.64 55.63
N LEU A 779 29.05 -21.19 55.77
CA LEU A 779 28.52 -21.68 57.06
C LEU A 779 29.32 -22.85 57.64
N LEU A 780 29.79 -23.76 56.78
CA LEU A 780 30.58 -24.94 57.18
C LEU A 780 31.89 -24.56 57.90
N LYS A 781 32.45 -23.37 57.65
CA LYS A 781 33.64 -22.87 58.36
C LYS A 781 33.44 -22.80 59.88
N ARG A 782 32.19 -22.67 60.36
CA ARG A 782 31.82 -22.69 61.78
C ARG A 782 31.10 -23.97 62.20
N LYS A 783 31.09 -25.00 61.34
CA LYS A 783 30.29 -26.23 61.53
C LYS A 783 28.79 -25.93 61.70
N TYR A 784 28.30 -24.85 61.09
CA TYR A 784 26.87 -24.59 60.99
C TYR A 784 26.34 -25.29 59.74
N SER A 785 25.07 -25.68 59.76
CA SER A 785 24.35 -26.07 58.54
C SER A 785 23.26 -25.04 58.24
N GLY A 786 22.83 -24.95 57.00
CA GLY A 786 21.78 -24.02 56.60
C GLY A 786 21.13 -24.45 55.29
N SER A 787 20.08 -23.73 54.90
CA SER A 787 19.49 -23.86 53.58
C SER A 787 18.91 -22.53 53.10
N MET A 788 18.99 -22.30 51.78
CA MET A 788 18.41 -21.15 51.11
C MET A 788 17.39 -21.61 50.06
N ALA A 789 16.15 -21.15 50.20
CA ALA A 789 15.06 -21.44 49.26
C ALA A 789 14.67 -20.16 48.51
N PHE A 790 14.95 -20.14 47.20
CA PHE A 790 14.58 -19.07 46.29
C PHE A 790 13.24 -19.40 45.61
N ASP A 791 12.26 -18.51 45.75
CA ASP A 791 11.01 -18.55 44.99
C ASP A 791 10.95 -17.36 44.03
N HIS A 792 11.37 -17.60 42.78
CA HIS A 792 11.35 -16.57 41.73
C HIS A 792 9.94 -16.21 41.26
N LYS A 793 8.92 -17.04 41.52
CA LYS A 793 7.53 -16.73 41.14
C LYS A 793 6.94 -15.71 42.10
N ASN A 794 7.17 -15.89 43.40
CA ASN A 794 6.67 -14.99 44.44
C ASN A 794 7.69 -13.92 44.89
N CYS A 795 8.90 -13.93 44.30
CA CYS A 795 10.00 -13.02 44.66
C CYS A 795 10.38 -13.08 46.14
N THR A 796 10.48 -14.29 46.71
CA THR A 796 10.85 -14.49 48.13
C THR A 796 12.12 -15.32 48.28
N LEU A 797 12.86 -15.06 49.35
CA LEU A 797 14.04 -15.83 49.75
C LEU A 797 13.90 -16.22 51.22
N MET A 798 13.90 -17.52 51.51
CA MET A 798 13.95 -18.03 52.87
C MET A 798 15.34 -18.56 53.18
N ILE A 799 15.90 -18.13 54.32
CA ILE A 799 17.21 -18.56 54.82
C ILE A 799 17.01 -19.23 56.18
N THR A 800 17.54 -20.44 56.33
CA THR A 800 17.53 -21.21 57.58
C THR A 800 18.96 -21.57 57.97
N VAL A 801 19.29 -21.51 59.26
CA VAL A 801 20.63 -21.78 59.78
C VAL A 801 20.52 -22.55 61.10
N HIS A 802 21.36 -23.57 61.27
CA HIS A 802 21.39 -24.50 62.39
C HIS A 802 22.80 -24.55 63.02
N PRO A 803 22.99 -23.97 64.21
CA PRO A 803 24.19 -24.13 65.03
C PRO A 803 24.26 -25.52 65.67
N ASN A 804 25.46 -26.11 65.72
CA ASN A 804 25.70 -27.53 66.02
C ASN A 804 25.41 -28.02 67.47
N ASP A 805 24.82 -27.20 68.35
CA ASP A 805 24.76 -27.42 69.81
C ASP A 805 23.35 -27.53 70.42
N ARG A 806 22.28 -27.72 69.61
CA ARG A 806 20.91 -27.90 70.15
C ARG A 806 20.21 -29.13 69.58
N THR A 807 19.51 -29.85 70.46
CA THR A 807 18.63 -30.98 70.13
C THR A 807 17.65 -30.61 69.02
N VAL A 808 17.40 -31.58 68.15
CA VAL A 808 16.75 -31.50 66.83
C VAL A 808 15.34 -30.87 66.82
N GLU A 809 14.74 -30.58 67.98
CA GLU A 809 13.33 -30.15 68.10
C GLU A 809 13.10 -28.63 68.24
N ALA A 810 14.13 -27.77 68.18
CA ALA A 810 13.97 -26.32 68.37
C ALA A 810 14.26 -25.46 67.12
N ARG A 811 13.22 -25.32 66.29
CA ARG A 811 12.74 -24.09 65.62
C ARG A 811 13.38 -23.61 64.31
N THR A 812 12.48 -23.21 63.42
CA THR A 812 12.55 -22.98 61.97
C THR A 812 12.73 -21.52 61.53
N ASN A 813 13.04 -20.58 62.43
CA ASN A 813 13.12 -19.15 62.08
C ASN A 813 14.42 -18.50 62.54
N THR A 814 15.05 -17.66 61.69
CA THR A 814 16.20 -16.79 62.04
C THR A 814 15.99 -15.97 63.32
N ASN A 815 14.74 -15.78 63.73
CA ASN A 815 14.34 -15.15 64.99
C ASN A 815 14.68 -15.93 66.28
N THR A 816 15.18 -17.17 66.19
CA THR A 816 15.62 -17.97 67.35
C THR A 816 17.14 -18.03 67.54
N LEU A 817 17.89 -17.43 66.61
CA LEU A 817 19.34 -17.29 66.68
C LEU A 817 19.75 -16.17 67.64
N SER A 818 20.88 -16.35 68.34
CA SER A 818 21.53 -15.30 69.13
C SER A 818 22.00 -14.14 68.24
N GLY A 819 22.25 -12.96 68.82
CA GLY A 819 22.72 -11.78 68.08
C GLY A 819 24.00 -12.04 67.27
N GLY A 820 24.94 -12.81 67.84
CA GLY A 820 26.17 -13.20 67.14
C GLY A 820 25.95 -14.18 66.00
N GLU A 821 25.05 -15.15 66.15
CA GLU A 821 24.71 -16.13 65.10
C GLU A 821 24.00 -15.50 63.91
N ARG A 822 23.10 -14.54 64.15
CA ARG A 822 22.44 -13.78 63.07
C ARG A 822 23.44 -12.95 62.29
N SER A 823 24.32 -12.26 62.99
CA SER A 823 25.33 -11.39 62.37
C SER A 823 26.31 -12.21 61.53
N PHE A 824 26.75 -13.37 62.03
CA PHE A 824 27.60 -14.30 61.28
C PHE A 824 26.90 -14.83 60.01
N SER A 825 25.64 -15.27 60.15
CA SER A 825 24.86 -15.77 59.01
C SER A 825 24.65 -14.70 57.94
N THR A 826 24.52 -13.43 58.36
CA THR A 826 24.39 -12.28 57.45
C THR A 826 25.69 -12.06 56.68
N VAL A 827 26.86 -12.15 57.33
CA VAL A 827 28.16 -12.08 56.63
C VAL A 827 28.31 -13.22 55.63
N CYS A 828 27.96 -14.46 55.99
CA CYS A 828 27.98 -15.59 55.06
C CYS A 828 27.08 -15.36 53.83
N PHE A 829 25.90 -14.77 54.04
CA PHE A 829 24.98 -14.44 52.95
C PHE A 829 25.54 -13.34 52.03
N ILE A 830 26.12 -12.28 52.59
CA ILE A 830 26.76 -11.21 51.82
C ILE A 830 27.94 -11.77 51.00
N LEU A 831 28.78 -12.60 51.60
CA LEU A 831 29.89 -13.27 50.92
C LEU A 831 29.40 -14.18 49.78
N ALA A 832 28.26 -14.85 49.95
CA ALA A 832 27.65 -15.64 48.89
C ALA A 832 27.13 -14.78 47.73
N LEU A 833 26.46 -13.66 48.02
CA LEU A 833 25.99 -12.70 47.01
C LEU A 833 27.14 -12.04 46.23
N TRP A 834 28.27 -11.84 46.90
CA TRP A 834 29.49 -11.35 46.28
C TRP A 834 29.97 -12.25 45.14
N HIS A 835 29.86 -13.56 45.26
CA HIS A 835 30.19 -14.48 44.17
C HIS A 835 29.22 -14.37 42.97
N CYS A 836 28.02 -13.82 43.20
CA CYS A 836 27.01 -13.61 42.16
C CYS A 836 27.01 -12.18 41.58
N THR A 837 27.89 -11.29 42.06
CA THR A 837 27.88 -9.87 41.69
C THR A 837 29.21 -9.39 41.10
N GLU A 838 29.13 -8.77 39.93
CA GLU A 838 30.26 -8.10 39.29
C GLU A 838 30.24 -6.61 39.64
N SER A 839 31.13 -6.22 40.56
CA SER A 839 31.37 -4.83 40.95
C SER A 839 32.88 -4.63 41.14
N PRO A 840 33.45 -3.53 40.61
CA PRO A 840 34.88 -3.23 40.73
C PRO A 840 35.30 -2.90 42.18
N PHE A 841 34.36 -2.49 43.04
CA PHE A 841 34.59 -2.23 44.45
C PHE A 841 33.47 -2.80 45.32
N ARG A 842 33.80 -3.07 46.59
CA ARG A 842 32.87 -3.56 47.62
C ARG A 842 33.12 -2.83 48.92
N CYS A 843 32.05 -2.35 49.54
CA CYS A 843 32.09 -1.63 50.81
C CYS A 843 31.09 -2.25 51.78
N LEU A 844 31.54 -2.55 53.00
CA LEU A 844 30.68 -2.97 54.11
C LEU A 844 30.89 -2.04 55.30
N ASP A 845 29.78 -1.60 55.87
CA ASP A 845 29.72 -0.80 57.08
C ASP A 845 29.11 -1.62 58.21
N GLU A 846 29.59 -1.40 59.44
CA GLU A 846 29.05 -1.99 60.67
C GLU A 846 28.87 -3.53 60.64
N TYR A 847 29.71 -4.25 59.90
CA TYR A 847 29.54 -5.70 59.68
C TYR A 847 29.68 -6.55 60.96
N ASP A 848 30.32 -6.02 62.01
CA ASP A 848 30.64 -6.71 63.26
C ASP A 848 29.77 -6.32 64.45
N VAL A 849 28.73 -5.52 64.23
CA VAL A 849 27.77 -5.13 65.27
C VAL A 849 27.03 -6.38 65.78
N PHE A 850 26.88 -6.50 67.11
CA PHE A 850 26.30 -7.65 67.82
C PHE A 850 27.08 -8.98 67.75
N MET A 851 28.34 -8.98 67.29
CA MET A 851 29.21 -10.17 67.34
C MET A 851 30.03 -10.24 68.63
N ASP A 852 30.25 -11.45 69.16
CA ASP A 852 31.29 -11.69 70.17
C ASP A 852 32.69 -11.70 69.50
N MET A 853 33.76 -11.60 70.30
CA MET A 853 35.13 -11.50 69.78
C MET A 853 35.54 -12.72 68.91
N VAL A 854 34.99 -13.89 69.20
CA VAL A 854 35.27 -15.13 68.46
C VAL A 854 34.59 -15.12 67.09
N THR A 855 33.32 -14.72 67.04
CA THR A 855 32.54 -14.56 65.80
C THR A 855 33.12 -13.47 64.93
N ARG A 856 33.48 -12.32 65.53
CA ARG A 856 34.08 -11.18 64.85
C ARG A 856 35.35 -11.56 64.11
N ARG A 857 36.26 -12.27 64.79
CA ARG A 857 37.53 -12.72 64.20
C ARG A 857 37.31 -13.66 63.01
N MET A 858 36.43 -14.65 63.16
CA MET A 858 36.10 -15.57 62.06
C MET A 858 35.49 -14.85 60.85
N SER A 859 34.53 -13.94 61.07
CA SER A 859 33.92 -13.15 59.99
C SER A 859 34.96 -12.29 59.26
N MET A 860 35.87 -11.66 60.01
CA MET A 860 36.95 -10.84 59.45
C MET A 860 37.93 -11.68 58.62
N ASP A 861 38.38 -12.82 59.14
CA ASP A 861 39.26 -13.75 58.42
C ASP A 861 38.60 -14.23 57.11
N MET A 862 37.30 -14.52 57.12
CA MET A 862 36.54 -14.93 55.93
C MET A 862 36.47 -13.82 54.88
N MET A 863 36.21 -12.58 55.27
CA MET A 863 36.14 -11.45 54.34
C MET A 863 37.51 -11.06 53.78
N LEU A 864 38.57 -11.14 54.59
CA LEU A 864 39.94 -10.90 54.13
C LEU A 864 40.38 -11.99 53.15
N GLN A 865 40.08 -13.25 53.43
CA GLN A 865 40.34 -14.35 52.50
C GLN A 865 39.63 -14.15 51.16
N GLU A 866 38.38 -13.67 51.19
CA GLU A 866 37.63 -13.36 49.97
C GLU A 866 38.26 -12.20 49.17
N ALA A 867 38.75 -11.18 49.88
CA ALA A 867 39.47 -10.07 49.26
C ALA A 867 40.79 -10.52 48.63
N GLU A 868 41.53 -11.43 49.27
CA GLU A 868 42.75 -12.02 48.72
C GLU A 868 42.50 -12.85 47.46
N ASN A 869 41.38 -13.57 47.41
CA ASN A 869 40.99 -14.37 46.24
C ASN A 869 40.57 -13.50 45.04
N GLN A 870 40.13 -12.26 45.28
CA GLN A 870 39.61 -11.35 44.24
C GLN A 870 40.49 -10.10 44.07
N ARG A 871 41.79 -10.30 43.81
CA ARG A 871 42.82 -9.23 43.71
C ARG A 871 42.55 -8.13 42.69
N HIS A 872 41.62 -8.34 41.75
CA HIS A 872 41.23 -7.36 40.73
C HIS A 872 40.15 -6.38 41.23
N ARG A 873 39.76 -6.44 42.51
CA ARG A 873 38.68 -5.63 43.11
C ARG A 873 39.16 -4.89 44.35
N GLN A 874 38.53 -3.75 44.63
CA GLN A 874 38.80 -2.96 45.84
C GLN A 874 37.82 -3.31 46.97
N PHE A 875 38.32 -3.54 48.18
CA PHE A 875 37.51 -3.84 49.37
C PHE A 875 37.66 -2.74 50.43
N MET A 876 36.54 -2.29 50.98
CA MET A 876 36.45 -1.29 52.04
C MET A 876 35.62 -1.88 53.18
N PHE A 877 36.21 -2.01 54.37
CA PHE A 877 35.53 -2.49 55.56
C PHE A 877 35.55 -1.38 56.60
N ILE A 878 34.37 -0.89 56.99
CA ILE A 878 34.19 0.15 57.99
C ILE A 878 33.67 -0.53 59.27
N THR A 879 34.39 -0.35 60.38
CA THR A 879 34.02 -0.90 61.68
C THR A 879 34.28 0.13 62.79
N PRO A 880 33.35 0.29 63.76
CA PRO A 880 33.53 1.18 64.90
C PRO A 880 34.44 0.58 65.99
N LEU A 881 34.78 -0.72 65.89
CA LEU A 881 35.54 -1.45 66.89
C LEU A 881 37.03 -1.51 66.51
N PRO A 882 37.97 -1.38 67.46
CA PRO A 882 39.40 -1.38 67.15
C PRO A 882 39.85 -2.71 66.51
N THR A 883 40.65 -2.59 65.45
CA THR A 883 41.30 -3.66 64.69
C THR A 883 42.76 -3.77 65.17
N LYS A 884 43.00 -4.55 66.22
CA LYS A 884 44.36 -4.89 66.69
C LYS A 884 44.68 -6.34 66.39
#